data_AF-A0A954FFX1-F1
#
_entry.id   AF-A0A954FFX1-F1
#
_cell.length_a   1.000
_cell.length_b   1.000
_cell.length_c   1.000
_cell.angle_alpha   90.00
_cell.angle_beta   90.00
_cell.angle_gamma   90.00
#
_symmetry.space_group_name_H-M   'P 1'
#
loop_
_entity.id
_entity.type
_entity.pdbx_description
1 polymer ?
#
loop_
_entity_poly.entity_id
_entity_poly.type
_entity_poly.pdbx_seq_one_letter_code
_entity_poly.pdbx_strand_id
1 'polypeptide(L)'
;MPTQNAAAPFVEQVLATDLDGTLIPLNQDPQNQSDLHVLTEQFQARGNSLIFVTGRHFESVSQAINDFQLPVPEWIICDVGTSIFQRQESGEFTLVTAYQDYQDQIITAMSIDTLREQLATIDGLRLQEAVKQGRFKLSFYADADQLETLVDRVQDLLTETDAPYSIIHSVDPFNGDGLIDLLPATVSKALALEWWTRNHNYNPANIVFSGDSGNDLAALTAGYRTILVGNADRQLAQRVFNLHQSSGWKNRLYLAKGTATSGVLEGCRWFGLAEQTPPENIRAGATPVTVDSTYFRVWAPLRKQVAVELLKENQADSIQHPLTRTEQGYFEGTFNHIRPGDRYLYRLDDQVSRPDPVSRYQPQGVHAASQICNSLDFPWSDQCWQGIEKPSLVIYELHLGTFTKAGTFQAAIERIPELIELGITAVEIMPVNQTPGRWNWGYDGVDLFAVRNTYGSPDDFKAFVDECHRSGLAVFLDVVYNHLGPEGNYLSEFGPYFSDRHHTPWGEALNYDGPDSETVRQFVTDNAVFWLEEYHLDGLRLDAVHCMYDDSHFHILESIRQAVTRHNETVNWPVYLFAETNVYNHDLITADKSREAYSGIWCDCLMYSLYSHALPDVHLTHRNYEGASDLIQSLQYGYIYAGHENKRVTASQRISENTSQYLSSLVIALQTHDSVGNHPHGKRIHQLTSKSF
;
A
#
# COMPACT_ATOMS: atom_id res chain seq x y z
N MET A 1 4.67 45.70 17.23
CA MET A 1 5.73 44.77 16.79
C MET A 1 5.64 43.52 17.65
N PRO A 2 5.05 42.42 17.16
CA PRO A 2 5.20 41.12 17.79
C PRO A 2 6.51 40.49 17.32
N THR A 3 7.29 40.07 18.29
CA THR A 3 8.59 39.41 18.19
C THR A 3 8.48 38.06 17.47
N GLN A 4 9.52 37.80 16.67
CA GLN A 4 9.78 36.58 15.90
C GLN A 4 9.45 35.29 16.66
N ASN A 5 8.81 34.36 15.95
CA ASN A 5 8.77 32.93 16.25
C ASN A 5 10.19 32.45 16.58
N ALA A 6 10.47 32.18 17.85
CA ALA A 6 11.58 31.33 18.21
C ALA A 6 11.20 29.91 17.80
N ALA A 7 11.79 29.42 16.70
CA ALA A 7 11.77 28.01 16.36
C ALA A 7 12.24 27.21 17.58
N ALA A 8 11.53 26.13 17.93
CA ALA A 8 11.99 25.19 18.93
C ALA A 8 13.41 24.70 18.56
N PRO A 9 14.29 24.45 19.54
CA PRO A 9 15.66 24.00 19.23
C PRO A 9 15.58 22.73 18.38
N PHE A 10 16.21 22.76 17.20
CA PHE A 10 16.36 21.59 16.34
C PHE A 10 16.99 20.47 17.17
N VAL A 11 16.25 19.38 17.35
CA VAL A 11 16.77 18.17 17.96
C VAL A 11 17.59 17.49 16.88
N GLU A 12 18.90 17.37 17.08
CA GLU A 12 19.81 16.72 16.13
C GLU A 12 19.33 15.28 15.85
N GLN A 13 18.97 15.04 14.59
CA GLN A 13 18.54 13.73 14.09
C GLN A 13 19.71 13.08 13.35
N VAL A 14 19.83 11.76 13.51
CA VAL A 14 20.93 10.98 12.95
C VAL A 14 20.39 9.96 11.97
N LEU A 15 20.91 9.96 10.75
CA LEU A 15 20.76 8.82 9.83
C LEU A 15 21.99 7.92 9.96
N ALA A 16 21.79 6.72 10.48
CA ALA A 16 22.75 5.64 10.39
C ALA A 16 22.35 4.74 9.21
N THR A 17 23.21 4.54 8.23
CA THR A 17 22.81 3.83 7.01
C THR A 17 23.88 2.87 6.54
N ASP A 18 23.47 1.68 6.10
CA ASP A 18 24.31 0.86 5.24
C ASP A 18 24.53 1.54 3.88
N LEU A 19 25.53 1.06 3.15
CA LEU A 19 25.93 1.60 1.85
C LEU A 19 25.45 0.71 0.70
N ASP A 20 25.78 -0.58 0.73
CA ASP A 20 25.59 -1.47 -0.41
C ASP A 20 24.12 -1.89 -0.52
N GLY A 21 23.49 -1.62 -1.66
CA GLY A 21 22.04 -1.86 -1.80
C GLY A 21 21.15 -0.93 -0.97
N THR A 22 21.74 -0.01 -0.18
CA THR A 22 21.02 0.94 0.68
C THR A 22 21.29 2.39 0.30
N LEU A 23 22.41 3.02 0.71
CA LEU A 23 22.65 4.43 0.37
C LEU A 23 23.26 4.62 -1.02
N ILE A 24 24.05 3.67 -1.50
CA ILE A 24 24.68 3.75 -2.83
C ILE A 24 23.60 3.58 -3.91
N PRO A 25 23.51 4.51 -4.89
CA PRO A 25 22.58 4.39 -6.01
C PRO A 25 22.76 3.07 -6.76
N LEU A 26 21.66 2.41 -7.13
CA LEU A 26 21.73 1.23 -7.97
C LEU A 26 22.24 1.60 -9.37
N ASN A 27 22.96 0.66 -10.00
CA ASN A 27 23.53 0.87 -11.32
C ASN A 27 22.44 1.24 -12.35
N GLN A 28 22.66 2.34 -13.08
CA GLN A 28 21.77 2.85 -14.12
C GLN A 28 20.41 3.38 -13.63
N ASP A 29 20.27 3.69 -12.34
CA ASP A 29 19.08 4.36 -11.80
C ASP A 29 19.31 5.89 -11.66
N PRO A 30 18.86 6.72 -12.62
CA PRO A 30 19.02 8.17 -12.55
C PRO A 30 18.18 8.81 -11.42
N GLN A 31 17.10 8.14 -10.98
CA GLN A 31 16.26 8.64 -9.90
C GLN A 31 17.00 8.53 -8.56
N ASN A 32 17.66 7.39 -8.30
CA ASN A 32 18.50 7.23 -7.11
C ASN A 32 19.60 8.31 -7.03
N GLN A 33 20.22 8.65 -8.16
CA GLN A 33 21.25 9.71 -8.21
C GLN A 33 20.67 11.10 -7.90
N SER A 34 19.50 11.42 -8.47
CA SER A 34 18.80 12.67 -8.18
C SER A 34 18.41 12.74 -6.71
N ASP A 35 17.89 11.66 -6.14
CA ASP A 35 17.47 11.58 -4.75
C ASP A 35 18.66 11.66 -3.78
N LEU A 36 19.82 11.11 -4.15
CA LEU A 36 21.07 11.28 -3.38
C LEU A 36 21.46 12.75 -3.25
N HIS A 37 21.32 13.51 -4.34
CA HIS A 37 21.62 14.94 -4.36
C HIS A 37 20.66 15.70 -3.42
N VAL A 38 19.36 15.42 -3.53
CA VAL A 38 18.33 16.00 -2.65
C VAL A 38 18.59 15.67 -1.18
N LEU A 39 18.89 14.41 -0.86
CA LEU A 39 19.21 13.97 0.49
C LEU A 39 20.42 14.74 1.05
N THR A 40 21.48 14.87 0.25
CA THR A 40 22.71 15.56 0.62
C THR A 40 22.47 17.04 0.94
N GLU A 41 21.75 17.75 0.06
CA GLU A 41 21.44 19.17 0.26
C GLU A 41 20.61 19.39 1.52
N GLN A 42 19.60 18.55 1.75
CA GLN A 42 18.70 18.70 2.90
C GLN A 42 19.36 18.38 4.23
N PHE A 43 20.23 17.37 4.28
CA PHE A 43 20.99 17.04 5.49
C PHE A 43 21.95 18.17 5.86
N GLN A 44 22.64 18.75 4.87
CA GLN A 44 23.50 19.92 5.08
C GLN A 44 22.71 21.13 5.57
N ALA A 45 21.55 21.41 4.97
CA ALA A 45 20.71 22.56 5.33
C ALA A 45 20.13 22.46 6.75
N ARG A 46 19.82 21.23 7.21
CA ARG A 46 19.17 20.96 8.49
C ARG A 46 20.14 20.69 9.64
N GLY A 47 21.42 20.45 9.34
CA GLY A 47 22.41 20.06 10.35
C GLY A 47 22.12 18.69 10.97
N ASN A 48 21.55 17.77 10.19
CA ASN A 48 21.39 16.38 10.61
C ASN A 48 22.72 15.65 10.49
N SER A 49 23.02 14.74 11.42
CA SER A 49 24.23 13.93 11.38
C SER A 49 24.04 12.67 10.54
N LEU A 50 25.10 12.23 9.88
CA LEU A 50 25.16 11.07 9.02
C LEU A 50 26.25 10.11 9.49
N ILE A 51 25.88 8.84 9.64
CA ILE A 51 26.77 7.75 10.03
C ILE A 51 26.68 6.66 8.96
N PHE A 52 27.82 6.30 8.38
CA PHE A 52 27.90 5.11 7.55
C PHE A 52 28.11 3.90 8.44
N VAL A 53 27.27 2.87 8.29
CA VAL A 53 27.34 1.62 9.05
C VAL A 53 27.41 0.46 8.08
N THR A 54 28.62 0.08 7.69
CA THR A 54 28.85 -0.77 6.52
C THR A 54 29.76 -1.97 6.80
N GLY A 55 29.61 -3.02 5.99
CA GLY A 55 30.53 -4.16 5.97
C GLY A 55 31.86 -3.86 5.27
N ARG A 56 31.96 -2.77 4.49
CA ARG A 56 33.16 -2.37 3.75
C ARG A 56 34.34 -2.05 4.65
N HIS A 57 35.56 -2.19 4.12
CA HIS A 57 36.78 -1.66 4.73
C HIS A 57 36.87 -0.14 4.56
N PHE A 58 37.58 0.54 5.47
CA PHE A 58 37.67 2.00 5.49
C PHE A 58 38.13 2.62 4.15
N GLU A 59 39.13 2.02 3.48
CA GLU A 59 39.60 2.49 2.18
C GLU A 59 38.52 2.37 1.09
N SER A 60 37.74 1.27 1.13
CA SER A 60 36.62 1.05 0.21
C SER A 60 35.47 2.03 0.45
N VAL A 61 35.23 2.43 1.71
CA VAL A 61 34.28 3.50 2.03
C VAL A 61 34.76 4.83 1.47
N SER A 62 36.03 5.17 1.67
CA SER A 62 36.64 6.40 1.15
C SER A 62 36.57 6.46 -0.38
N GLN A 63 36.79 5.33 -1.05
CA GLN A 63 36.61 5.23 -2.49
C GLN A 63 35.15 5.39 -2.90
N ALA A 64 34.21 4.72 -2.22
CA ALA A 64 32.78 4.81 -2.53
C ALA A 64 32.23 6.25 -2.39
N ILE A 65 32.70 7.02 -1.41
CA ILE A 65 32.35 8.44 -1.26
C ILE A 65 32.67 9.21 -2.54
N ASN A 66 33.82 8.95 -3.15
CA ASN A 66 34.24 9.63 -4.38
C ASN A 66 33.53 9.07 -5.61
N ASP A 67 33.47 7.75 -5.75
CA ASP A 67 32.97 7.07 -6.94
C ASP A 67 31.46 7.32 -7.15
N PHE A 68 30.69 7.37 -6.05
CA PHE A 68 29.24 7.56 -6.08
C PHE A 68 28.79 8.95 -5.63
N GLN A 69 29.73 9.87 -5.36
CA GLN A 69 29.45 11.23 -4.88
C GLN A 69 28.58 11.24 -3.61
N LEU A 70 28.85 10.32 -2.69
CA LEU A 70 28.08 10.21 -1.44
C LEU A 70 28.31 11.45 -0.55
N PRO A 71 27.32 11.86 0.25
CA PRO A 71 27.54 12.84 1.32
C PRO A 71 28.63 12.35 2.27
N VAL A 72 29.52 13.25 2.70
CA VAL A 72 30.62 12.90 3.60
C VAL A 72 30.10 12.81 5.04
N PRO A 73 30.13 11.64 5.69
CA PRO A 73 29.56 11.45 7.02
C PRO A 73 30.44 12.04 8.13
N GLU A 74 29.87 12.29 9.31
CA GLU A 74 30.63 12.62 10.52
C GLU A 74 31.31 11.38 11.12
N TRP A 75 30.70 10.21 10.94
CA TRP A 75 31.16 8.95 11.51
C TRP A 75 31.09 7.80 10.50
N ILE A 76 32.08 6.92 10.56
CA ILE A 76 32.10 5.69 9.77
C ILE A 76 32.29 4.52 10.73
N ILE A 77 31.29 3.64 10.79
CA ILE A 77 31.35 2.31 11.37
C ILE A 77 31.56 1.35 10.20
N CYS A 78 32.73 0.73 10.12
CA CYS A 78 33.12 -0.12 9.00
C CYS A 78 33.62 -1.49 9.51
N ASP A 79 34.09 -2.34 8.60
CA ASP A 79 34.62 -3.67 8.94
C ASP A 79 33.62 -4.52 9.74
N VAL A 80 32.34 -4.46 9.34
CA VAL A 80 31.20 -5.17 9.98
C VAL A 80 31.03 -4.76 11.46
N GLY A 81 31.45 -3.55 11.82
CA GLY A 81 31.33 -2.98 13.16
C GLY A 81 32.58 -3.12 14.03
N THR A 82 33.72 -3.57 13.50
CA THR A 82 34.98 -3.66 14.28
C THR A 82 35.79 -2.36 14.30
N SER A 83 35.49 -1.41 13.42
CA SER A 83 36.19 -0.12 13.35
C SER A 83 35.22 1.05 13.38
N ILE A 84 35.54 2.08 14.17
CA ILE A 84 34.81 3.35 14.20
C ILE A 84 35.81 4.46 13.90
N PHE A 85 35.49 5.29 12.91
CA PHE A 85 36.25 6.48 12.53
C PHE A 85 35.41 7.73 12.76
N GLN A 86 36.06 8.79 13.25
CA GLN A 86 35.47 10.12 13.42
C GLN A 86 36.07 11.08 12.42
N ARG A 87 35.23 11.87 11.75
CA ARG A 87 35.68 13.00 10.93
C ARG A 87 36.12 14.16 11.81
N GLN A 88 37.34 14.62 11.61
CA GLN A 88 37.90 15.79 12.28
C GLN A 88 37.53 17.08 11.54
N GLU A 89 37.69 18.23 12.19
CA GLU A 89 37.49 19.56 11.56
C GLU A 89 38.40 19.76 10.33
N SER A 90 39.55 19.09 10.28
CA SER A 90 40.46 19.08 9.11
C SER A 90 39.86 18.36 7.89
N GLY A 91 38.79 17.60 8.07
CA GLY A 91 38.19 16.71 7.08
C GLY A 91 38.78 15.30 7.06
N GLU A 92 39.86 15.04 7.80
CA GLU A 92 40.46 13.71 7.92
C GLU A 92 39.68 12.82 8.89
N PHE A 93 39.66 11.51 8.63
CA PHE A 93 39.04 10.52 9.51
C PHE A 93 40.10 9.90 10.42
N THR A 94 39.83 9.91 11.73
CA THR A 94 40.69 9.32 12.75
C THR A 94 40.02 8.12 13.39
N LEU A 95 40.76 7.04 13.56
CA LEU A 95 40.30 5.83 14.23
C LEU A 95 40.04 6.08 15.73
N VAL A 96 38.90 5.61 16.24
CA VAL A 96 38.51 5.75 17.64
C VAL A 96 39.17 4.63 18.47
N THR A 97 40.32 4.93 19.06
CA THR A 97 41.12 3.95 19.83
C THR A 97 40.37 3.39 21.04
N ALA A 98 39.51 4.19 21.69
CA ALA A 98 38.71 3.73 22.83
C ALA A 98 37.77 2.55 22.49
N TYR A 99 37.32 2.46 21.23
CA TYR A 99 36.53 1.32 20.77
C TYR A 99 37.40 0.08 20.50
N GLN A 100 38.66 0.27 20.13
CA GLN A 100 39.63 -0.83 20.01
C GLN A 100 40.00 -1.39 21.39
N ASP A 101 40.22 -0.51 22.37
CA ASP A 101 40.50 -0.91 23.76
C ASP A 101 39.34 -1.74 24.36
N TYR A 102 38.09 -1.38 24.00
CA TYR A 102 36.91 -2.15 24.36
C TYR A 102 36.91 -3.55 23.72
N GLN A 103 37.30 -3.67 22.45
CA GLN A 103 37.38 -4.96 21.75
C GLN A 103 38.53 -5.84 22.23
N ASP A 104 39.69 -5.26 22.54
CA ASP A 104 40.82 -5.98 23.13
C ASP A 104 40.41 -6.66 24.46
N GLN A 105 39.53 -6.04 25.25
CA GLN A 105 38.98 -6.64 26.48
C GLN A 105 38.10 -7.87 26.19
N ILE A 106 37.40 -7.90 25.06
CA ILE A 106 36.55 -9.03 24.66
C ILE A 106 37.43 -10.22 24.26
N ILE A 107 38.47 -9.97 23.44
CA ILE A 107 39.32 -11.03 22.91
C ILE A 107 40.50 -11.40 23.81
N THR A 108 40.54 -10.92 25.05
CA THR A 108 41.67 -11.14 25.97
C THR A 108 41.97 -12.63 26.19
N ALA A 109 40.95 -13.50 26.12
CA ALA A 109 41.12 -14.94 26.25
C ALA A 109 41.84 -15.62 25.07
N MET A 110 41.72 -15.06 23.86
CA MET A 110 42.34 -15.61 22.64
C MET A 110 42.51 -14.53 21.57
N SER A 111 43.75 -14.29 21.15
CA SER A 111 44.04 -13.32 20.08
C SER A 111 43.62 -13.85 18.70
N ILE A 112 43.42 -12.92 17.76
CA ILE A 112 43.02 -13.26 16.39
C ILE A 112 44.09 -14.09 15.65
N ASP A 113 45.36 -13.89 15.99
CA ASP A 113 46.46 -14.65 15.40
C ASP A 113 46.45 -16.11 15.88
N THR A 114 46.19 -16.34 17.16
CA THR A 114 46.01 -17.69 17.70
C THR A 114 44.80 -18.38 17.09
N LEU A 115 43.69 -17.66 16.94
CA LEU A 115 42.49 -18.19 16.27
C LEU A 115 42.78 -18.54 14.81
N ARG A 116 43.51 -17.68 14.08
CA ARG A 116 43.91 -17.93 12.68
C ARG A 116 44.73 -19.22 12.54
N GLU A 117 45.67 -19.46 13.45
CA GLU A 117 46.47 -20.69 13.45
C GLU A 117 45.61 -21.95 13.67
N GLN A 118 44.62 -21.87 14.55
CA GLN A 118 43.70 -22.99 14.80
C GLN A 118 42.78 -23.25 13.61
N LEU A 119 42.21 -22.21 13.01
CA LEU A 119 41.30 -22.34 11.87
C LEU A 119 41.99 -22.81 10.59
N ALA A 120 43.30 -22.56 10.45
CA ALA A 120 44.09 -23.10 9.35
C ALA A 120 44.11 -24.65 9.30
N THR A 121 43.67 -25.33 10.36
CA THR A 121 43.53 -26.79 10.40
C THR A 121 42.21 -27.31 9.81
N ILE A 122 41.25 -26.43 9.52
CA ILE A 122 39.95 -26.79 8.93
C ILE A 122 40.07 -26.80 7.41
N ASP A 123 40.19 -28.00 6.83
CA ASP A 123 40.12 -28.19 5.37
C ASP A 123 38.81 -27.61 4.80
N GLY A 124 38.94 -26.78 3.76
CA GLY A 124 37.83 -26.09 3.08
C GLY A 124 37.77 -24.58 3.30
N LEU A 125 38.42 -24.06 4.37
CA LEU A 125 38.56 -22.62 4.59
C LEU A 125 39.75 -22.05 3.80
N ARG A 126 39.49 -21.06 2.95
CA ARG A 126 40.53 -20.32 2.22
C ARG A 126 40.61 -18.90 2.76
N LEU A 127 41.75 -18.49 3.31
CA LEU A 127 41.90 -17.13 3.85
C LEU A 127 41.67 -16.09 2.74
N GLN A 128 40.83 -15.09 3.00
CA GLN A 128 40.63 -13.97 2.07
C GLN A 128 41.88 -13.07 2.01
N GLU A 129 41.94 -12.17 1.03
CA GLU A 129 43.08 -11.30 0.77
C GLU A 129 43.44 -10.44 1.99
N ALA A 130 44.70 -10.00 2.10
CA ALA A 130 45.18 -9.25 3.26
C ALA A 130 44.36 -7.96 3.55
N VAL A 131 43.84 -7.33 2.50
CA VAL A 131 42.96 -6.13 2.61
C VAL A 131 41.60 -6.44 3.23
N LYS A 132 41.19 -7.71 3.25
CA LYS A 132 39.93 -8.17 3.85
C LYS A 132 40.08 -8.65 5.29
N GLN A 133 41.30 -8.65 5.81
CA GLN A 133 41.61 -9.00 7.19
C GLN A 133 41.72 -7.73 8.03
N GLY A 134 41.32 -7.80 9.30
CA GLY A 134 41.42 -6.69 10.24
C GLY A 134 42.05 -7.10 11.55
N ARG A 135 42.34 -6.13 12.43
CA ARG A 135 42.84 -6.39 13.79
C ARG A 135 41.88 -7.28 14.59
N PHE A 136 40.58 -7.13 14.38
CA PHE A 136 39.52 -7.88 15.06
C PHE A 136 38.64 -8.65 14.06
N LYS A 137 39.05 -8.77 12.79
CA LYS A 137 38.26 -9.43 11.74
C LYS A 137 39.09 -10.48 11.03
N LEU A 138 38.61 -11.71 10.99
CA LEU A 138 39.23 -12.80 10.26
C LEU A 138 38.25 -13.38 9.23
N SER A 139 38.62 -13.29 7.95
CA SER A 139 37.70 -13.51 6.83
C SER A 139 38.17 -14.68 5.97
N PHE A 140 37.28 -15.62 5.65
CA PHE A 140 37.54 -16.80 4.83
C PHE A 140 36.54 -16.91 3.67
N TYR A 141 37.00 -17.45 2.55
CA TYR A 141 36.17 -18.03 1.50
C TYR A 141 35.91 -19.50 1.82
N ALA A 142 34.72 -19.96 1.46
CA ALA A 142 34.27 -21.34 1.48
C ALA A 142 33.54 -21.65 0.16
N ASP A 143 33.51 -22.90 -0.28
CA ASP A 143 32.65 -23.29 -1.38
C ASP A 143 31.19 -23.29 -0.90
N ALA A 144 30.26 -22.70 -1.68
CA ALA A 144 28.90 -22.42 -1.22
C ALA A 144 28.08 -23.66 -0.85
N ASP A 145 28.36 -24.81 -1.49
CA ASP A 145 27.76 -26.10 -1.18
C ASP A 145 28.24 -26.68 0.17
N GLN A 146 29.38 -26.21 0.68
CA GLN A 146 29.97 -26.63 1.95
C GLN A 146 29.83 -25.59 3.07
N LEU A 147 29.26 -24.41 2.79
CA LEU A 147 29.23 -23.27 3.71
C LEU A 147 28.65 -23.64 5.09
N GLU A 148 27.45 -24.21 5.13
CA GLU A 148 26.79 -24.62 6.39
C GLU A 148 27.63 -25.61 7.18
N THR A 149 28.22 -26.60 6.50
CA THR A 149 29.06 -27.63 7.15
C THR A 149 30.35 -27.02 7.71
N LEU A 150 30.93 -26.05 7.02
CA LEU A 150 32.13 -25.35 7.48
C LEU A 150 31.82 -24.39 8.63
N VAL A 151 30.67 -23.70 8.60
CA VAL A 151 30.20 -22.86 9.71
C VAL A 151 30.02 -23.69 10.98
N ASP A 152 29.38 -24.87 10.89
CA ASP A 152 29.23 -25.79 12.03
C ASP A 152 30.59 -26.21 12.60
N ARG A 153 31.55 -26.59 11.76
CA ARG A 153 32.91 -26.96 12.20
C ARG A 153 33.66 -25.82 12.85
N VAL A 154 33.52 -24.60 12.34
CA VAL A 154 34.10 -23.40 12.96
C VAL A 154 33.43 -23.14 14.30
N GLN A 155 32.11 -23.28 14.39
CA GLN A 155 31.34 -23.09 15.62
C GLN A 155 31.72 -24.11 16.70
N ASP A 156 31.93 -25.37 16.32
CA ASP A 156 32.43 -26.42 17.22
C ASP A 156 33.80 -26.05 17.78
N LEU A 157 34.74 -25.62 16.93
CA LEU A 157 36.08 -25.19 17.36
C LEU A 157 36.03 -23.99 18.32
N LEU A 158 35.19 -22.98 18.03
CA LEU A 158 35.01 -21.84 18.94
C LEU A 158 34.46 -22.28 20.30
N THR A 159 33.53 -23.23 20.30
CA THR A 159 32.90 -23.75 21.53
C THR A 159 33.87 -24.60 22.34
N GLU A 160 34.66 -25.47 21.69
CA GLU A 160 35.66 -26.33 22.34
C GLU A 160 36.79 -25.51 22.98
N THR A 161 37.13 -24.37 22.40
CA THR A 161 38.25 -23.53 22.84
C THR A 161 37.82 -22.34 23.69
N ASP A 162 36.52 -22.19 23.95
CA ASP A 162 35.92 -21.03 24.63
C ASP A 162 36.38 -19.70 23.98
N ALA A 163 36.50 -19.71 22.65
CA ALA A 163 37.02 -18.58 21.90
C ALA A 163 35.96 -17.46 21.86
N PRO A 164 36.33 -16.21 22.23
CA PRO A 164 35.40 -15.09 22.37
C PRO A 164 35.04 -14.46 21.00
N TYR A 165 34.68 -15.29 20.02
CA TYR A 165 34.35 -14.87 18.66
C TYR A 165 32.97 -15.38 18.24
N SER A 166 32.31 -14.63 17.36
CA SER A 166 31.06 -14.98 16.70
C SER A 166 31.27 -15.08 15.19
N ILE A 167 30.49 -15.94 14.55
CA ILE A 167 30.53 -16.18 13.11
C ILE A 167 29.43 -15.38 12.42
N ILE A 168 29.79 -14.68 11.36
CA ILE A 168 28.86 -14.13 10.37
C ILE A 168 29.18 -14.82 9.05
N HIS A 169 28.16 -15.31 8.35
CA HIS A 169 28.36 -15.94 7.05
C HIS A 169 27.27 -15.54 6.05
N SER A 170 27.61 -15.58 4.77
CA SER A 170 26.71 -15.28 3.65
C SER A 170 27.23 -15.93 2.37
N VAL A 171 26.42 -15.94 1.31
CA VAL A 171 26.87 -16.30 -0.04
C VAL A 171 27.00 -15.02 -0.85
N ASP A 172 28.15 -14.81 -1.50
CA ASP A 172 28.38 -13.69 -2.39
C ASP A 172 27.50 -13.84 -3.65
N PRO A 173 26.59 -12.89 -3.92
CA PRO A 173 25.63 -13.00 -5.02
C PRO A 173 26.26 -12.84 -6.41
N PHE A 174 27.49 -12.34 -6.52
CA PHE A 174 28.14 -12.04 -7.80
C PHE A 174 29.01 -13.19 -8.31
N ASN A 175 29.70 -13.88 -7.43
CA ASN A 175 30.60 -14.99 -7.79
C ASN A 175 30.16 -16.35 -7.22
N GLY A 176 29.20 -16.38 -6.30
CA GLY A 176 28.68 -17.61 -5.69
C GLY A 176 29.59 -18.22 -4.63
N ASP A 177 30.61 -17.50 -4.14
CA ASP A 177 31.47 -17.97 -3.06
C ASP A 177 30.80 -17.82 -1.69
N GLY A 178 30.98 -18.81 -0.81
CA GLY A 178 30.62 -18.69 0.61
C GLY A 178 31.60 -17.78 1.34
N LEU A 179 31.10 -16.85 2.15
CA LEU A 179 31.88 -15.92 2.96
C LEU A 179 31.68 -16.25 4.44
N ILE A 180 32.77 -16.35 5.19
CA ILE A 180 32.77 -16.56 6.64
C ILE A 180 33.66 -15.49 7.30
N ASP A 181 33.05 -14.65 8.12
CA ASP A 181 33.72 -13.63 8.92
C ASP A 181 33.63 -13.99 10.41
N LEU A 182 34.78 -13.97 11.09
CA LEU A 182 34.88 -14.11 12.54
C LEU A 182 35.20 -12.76 13.18
N LEU A 183 34.36 -12.37 14.12
CA LEU A 183 34.43 -11.11 14.87
C LEU A 183 34.38 -11.41 16.37
N PRO A 184 34.81 -10.50 17.27
CA PRO A 184 34.61 -10.68 18.70
C PRO A 184 33.12 -10.90 19.01
N ALA A 185 32.80 -11.80 19.94
CA ALA A 185 31.44 -12.32 20.17
C ALA A 185 30.38 -11.28 20.56
N THR A 186 30.79 -10.04 20.83
CA THR A 186 29.92 -8.90 21.17
C THR A 186 30.14 -7.69 20.26
N VAL A 187 30.58 -7.94 19.02
CA VAL A 187 30.79 -6.91 18.00
C VAL A 187 29.93 -7.22 16.76
N SER A 188 29.18 -6.21 16.34
CA SER A 188 28.39 -6.20 15.10
C SER A 188 28.10 -4.76 14.70
N LYS A 189 27.55 -4.52 13.51
CA LYS A 189 27.02 -3.20 13.11
C LYS A 189 26.11 -2.60 14.20
N ALA A 190 25.20 -3.41 14.73
CA ALA A 190 24.23 -2.99 15.74
C ALA A 190 24.90 -2.63 17.08
N LEU A 191 25.81 -3.47 17.56
CA LEU A 191 26.51 -3.26 18.84
C LEU A 191 27.53 -2.12 18.76
N ALA A 192 28.17 -1.93 17.61
CA ALA A 192 29.04 -0.79 17.36
C ALA A 192 28.26 0.53 17.37
N LEU A 193 27.10 0.57 16.69
CA LEU A 193 26.20 1.73 16.72
C LEU A 193 25.66 1.98 18.12
N GLU A 194 25.35 0.94 18.88
CA GLU A 194 24.92 1.06 20.28
C GLU A 194 26.04 1.58 21.18
N TRP A 195 27.27 1.06 21.04
CA TRP A 195 28.44 1.57 21.74
C TRP A 195 28.66 3.06 21.42
N TRP A 196 28.57 3.43 20.15
CA TRP A 196 28.70 4.82 19.71
C TRP A 196 27.62 5.69 20.36
N THR A 197 26.36 5.25 20.31
CA THR A 197 25.20 5.96 20.88
C THR A 197 25.38 6.23 22.37
N ARG A 198 25.81 5.20 23.14
CA ARG A 198 26.03 5.30 24.59
C ARG A 198 27.20 6.23 24.93
N ASN A 199 28.31 6.15 24.20
CA ASN A 199 29.52 6.94 24.52
C ASN A 199 29.42 8.41 24.07
N HIS A 200 28.53 8.73 23.14
CA HIS A 200 28.31 10.09 22.65
C HIS A 200 27.02 10.74 23.18
N ASN A 201 26.32 10.09 24.12
CA ASN A 201 25.09 10.58 24.75
C ASN A 201 23.95 10.95 23.76
N TYR A 202 23.86 10.25 22.63
CA TYR A 202 22.73 10.43 21.71
C TYR A 202 21.47 9.73 22.26
N ASN A 203 20.31 10.34 22.03
CA ASN A 203 19.03 9.68 22.30
C ASN A 203 18.74 8.66 21.18
N PRO A 204 18.63 7.35 21.48
CA PRO A 204 18.32 6.33 20.46
C PRO A 204 17.04 6.61 19.68
N ALA A 205 16.08 7.36 20.24
CA ALA A 205 14.85 7.75 19.56
C ALA A 205 15.05 8.74 18.39
N ASN A 206 16.21 9.39 18.32
CA ASN A 206 16.56 10.34 17.25
C ASN A 206 17.41 9.69 16.15
N ILE A 207 17.76 8.41 16.31
CA ILE A 207 18.56 7.66 15.34
C ILE A 207 17.59 6.87 14.45
N VAL A 208 17.72 7.08 13.14
CA VAL A 208 17.09 6.28 12.11
C VAL A 208 18.16 5.40 11.48
N PHE A 209 17.97 4.08 11.54
CA PHE A 209 18.81 3.11 10.87
C PHE A 209 18.20 2.68 9.53
N SER A 210 18.98 2.69 8.45
CA SER A 210 18.56 2.22 7.13
C SER A 210 19.41 1.04 6.65
N GLY A 211 18.77 0.01 6.09
CA GLY A 211 19.44 -1.17 5.53
C GLY A 211 18.53 -1.98 4.61
N ASP A 212 19.11 -2.97 3.94
CA ASP A 212 18.41 -3.82 2.95
C ASP A 212 18.67 -5.33 3.13
N SER A 213 19.65 -5.72 3.97
CA SER A 213 20.18 -7.09 3.94
C SER A 213 20.15 -7.81 5.29
N GLY A 214 20.36 -9.13 5.26
CA GLY A 214 20.42 -9.96 6.47
C GLY A 214 21.53 -9.58 7.45
N ASN A 215 22.63 -8.99 6.95
CA ASN A 215 23.71 -8.52 7.81
C ASN A 215 23.33 -7.26 8.63
N ASP A 216 22.25 -6.58 8.23
CA ASP A 216 21.69 -5.41 8.89
C ASP A 216 20.61 -5.78 9.91
N LEU A 217 20.13 -7.03 9.90
CA LEU A 217 18.99 -7.50 10.70
C LEU A 217 19.12 -7.13 12.18
N ALA A 218 20.31 -7.30 12.77
CA ALA A 218 20.54 -6.96 14.17
C ALA A 218 20.33 -5.46 14.43
N ALA A 219 20.70 -4.58 13.50
CA ALA A 219 20.52 -3.14 13.62
C ALA A 219 19.08 -2.72 13.30
N LEU A 220 18.47 -3.32 12.27
CA LEU A 220 17.06 -3.16 11.89
C LEU A 220 16.09 -3.54 13.04
N THR A 221 16.54 -4.38 13.98
CA THR A 221 15.73 -4.89 15.10
C THR A 221 16.27 -4.47 16.48
N ALA A 222 17.23 -3.55 16.55
CA ALA A 222 17.79 -3.04 17.80
C ALA A 222 16.93 -1.98 18.50
N GLY A 223 15.75 -1.67 17.97
CA GLY A 223 14.82 -0.68 18.53
C GLY A 223 15.05 0.75 18.09
N TYR A 224 15.93 1.01 17.12
CA TYR A 224 15.99 2.30 16.43
C TYR A 224 14.72 2.57 15.61
N ARG A 225 14.55 3.79 15.11
CA ARG A 225 13.67 3.99 13.95
C ARG A 225 14.34 3.34 12.76
N THR A 226 13.59 2.71 11.89
CA THR A 226 14.12 1.78 10.89
C THR A 226 13.51 2.06 9.53
N ILE A 227 14.35 2.25 8.53
CA ILE A 227 13.99 2.27 7.12
C ILE A 227 14.46 0.95 6.52
N LEU A 228 13.54 0.18 5.97
CA LEU A 228 13.89 -0.95 5.12
C LEU A 228 13.64 -0.53 3.67
N VAL A 229 14.71 -0.46 2.86
CA VAL A 229 14.60 0.00 1.46
C VAL A 229 13.93 -1.06 0.57
N GLY A 230 13.27 -0.62 -0.51
CA GLY A 230 12.37 -1.46 -1.31
C GLY A 230 13.03 -2.63 -2.05
N ASN A 231 14.36 -2.66 -2.15
CA ASN A 231 15.12 -3.81 -2.70
C ASN A 231 15.53 -4.84 -1.63
N ALA A 232 15.10 -4.70 -0.38
CA ALA A 232 15.34 -5.70 0.64
C ALA A 232 14.62 -7.03 0.33
N ASP A 233 15.24 -8.16 0.69
CA ASP A 233 14.62 -9.47 0.52
C ASP A 233 13.32 -9.59 1.35
N ARG A 234 12.30 -10.25 0.79
CA ARG A 234 10.97 -10.36 1.42
C ARG A 234 10.99 -11.08 2.76
N GLN A 235 11.83 -12.10 2.92
CA GLN A 235 11.95 -12.82 4.19
C GLN A 235 12.52 -11.91 5.28
N LEU A 236 13.45 -11.02 4.92
CA LEU A 236 13.97 -10.01 5.81
C LEU A 236 12.88 -9.02 6.21
N ALA A 237 12.13 -8.47 5.23
CA ALA A 237 11.05 -7.52 5.48
C ALA A 237 9.99 -8.07 6.44
N GLN A 238 9.52 -9.30 6.21
CA GLN A 238 8.56 -9.95 7.08
C GLN A 238 9.11 -10.16 8.49
N ARG A 239 10.38 -10.57 8.61
CA ARG A 239 11.03 -10.80 9.90
C ARG A 239 11.17 -9.52 10.70
N VAL A 240 11.61 -8.43 10.07
CA VAL A 240 11.72 -7.10 10.68
C VAL A 240 10.34 -6.60 11.13
N PHE A 241 9.33 -6.68 10.26
CA PHE A 241 7.96 -6.29 10.59
C PHE A 241 7.40 -7.04 11.81
N ASN A 242 7.48 -8.38 11.79
CA ASN A 242 6.97 -9.22 12.89
C ASN A 242 7.67 -8.92 14.23
N LEU A 243 8.97 -8.64 14.20
CA LEU A 243 9.73 -8.27 15.39
C LEU A 243 9.34 -6.88 15.92
N HIS A 244 9.17 -5.89 15.05
CA HIS A 244 8.70 -4.55 15.45
C HIS A 244 7.30 -4.62 16.06
N GLN A 245 6.39 -5.38 15.45
CA GLN A 245 5.02 -5.59 15.97
C GLN A 245 5.03 -6.30 17.32
N SER A 246 5.73 -7.44 17.43
CA SER A 246 5.79 -8.21 18.69
C SER A 246 6.49 -7.45 19.83
N SER A 247 7.40 -6.54 19.51
CA SER A 247 8.06 -5.66 20.49
C SER A 247 7.18 -4.49 20.95
N GLY A 248 6.00 -4.29 20.33
CA GLY A 248 5.09 -3.20 20.65
C GLY A 248 5.60 -1.81 20.23
N TRP A 249 6.57 -1.76 19.32
CA TRP A 249 7.11 -0.51 18.82
C TRP A 249 6.15 0.12 17.81
N LYS A 250 5.70 1.33 18.10
CA LYS A 250 4.81 2.10 17.21
C LYS A 250 5.61 3.17 16.47
N ASN A 251 5.32 3.35 15.18
CA ASN A 251 5.91 4.38 14.32
C ASN A 251 7.45 4.35 14.31
N ARG A 252 8.03 3.14 14.33
CA ARG A 252 9.48 2.91 14.28
C ARG A 252 9.96 2.16 13.06
N LEU A 253 9.07 1.65 12.22
CA LEU A 253 9.43 0.98 10.98
C LEU A 253 8.80 1.73 9.82
N TYR A 254 9.58 1.92 8.76
CA TYR A 254 9.11 2.37 7.45
C TYR A 254 9.58 1.38 6.41
N LEU A 255 8.63 0.87 5.62
CA LEU A 255 8.89 -0.01 4.50
C LEU A 255 8.84 0.82 3.23
N ALA A 256 9.99 1.15 2.67
CA ALA A 256 10.05 2.03 1.52
C ALA A 256 9.64 1.30 0.23
N LYS A 257 8.97 2.03 -0.67
CA LYS A 257 8.70 1.55 -2.03
C LYS A 257 9.92 1.76 -2.93
N GLY A 258 10.64 2.86 -2.73
CA GLY A 258 11.87 3.18 -3.43
C GLY A 258 13.00 2.21 -3.09
N THR A 259 13.81 1.88 -4.08
CA THR A 259 15.03 1.09 -3.90
C THR A 259 16.20 1.98 -3.51
N ALA A 260 17.18 1.41 -2.82
CA ALA A 260 18.42 2.03 -2.38
C ALA A 260 18.19 3.48 -1.92
N THR A 261 18.91 4.45 -2.50
CA THR A 261 18.90 5.84 -2.05
C THR A 261 17.51 6.46 -2.08
N SER A 262 16.69 6.13 -3.08
CA SER A 262 15.32 6.62 -3.17
C SER A 262 14.49 6.13 -1.99
N GLY A 263 14.66 4.86 -1.59
CA GLY A 263 14.03 4.31 -0.38
C GLY A 263 14.55 4.95 0.92
N VAL A 264 15.86 5.22 1.00
CA VAL A 264 16.45 5.95 2.13
C VAL A 264 15.84 7.34 2.24
N LEU A 265 15.75 8.09 1.14
CA LEU A 265 15.16 9.42 1.12
C LEU A 265 13.67 9.39 1.48
N GLU A 266 12.92 8.43 0.95
CA GLU A 266 11.51 8.19 1.27
C GLU A 266 11.31 7.99 2.78
N GLY A 267 12.09 7.10 3.40
CA GLY A 267 12.06 6.86 4.83
C GLY A 267 12.58 8.04 5.66
N CYS A 268 13.59 8.76 5.18
CA CYS A 268 14.08 9.98 5.83
C CYS A 268 12.99 11.05 5.86
N ARG A 269 12.24 11.19 4.77
CA ARG A 269 11.10 12.11 4.70
C ARG A 269 10.00 11.65 5.67
N TRP A 270 9.69 10.36 5.71
CA TRP A 270 8.73 9.79 6.67
C TRP A 270 9.08 10.05 8.13
N PHE A 271 10.34 9.87 8.53
CA PHE A 271 10.79 10.13 9.90
C PHE A 271 11.11 11.61 10.19
N GLY A 272 10.98 12.49 9.20
CA GLY A 272 11.17 13.93 9.31
C GLY A 272 12.61 14.42 9.20
N LEU A 273 13.55 13.57 8.77
CA LEU A 273 14.95 13.92 8.53
C LEU A 273 15.09 14.77 7.25
N ALA A 274 14.26 14.52 6.25
CA ALA A 274 14.22 15.22 4.98
C ALA A 274 12.93 16.05 4.82
N GLU A 275 12.97 17.12 4.01
CA GLU A 275 11.78 17.85 3.59
C GLU A 275 10.93 16.98 2.65
N GLN A 276 9.65 16.96 2.97
CA GLN A 276 8.64 16.44 2.08
C GLN A 276 8.36 17.49 1.01
N THR A 277 8.61 17.15 -0.24
CA THR A 277 7.99 17.86 -1.36
C THR A 277 6.51 17.48 -1.32
N PRO A 278 5.55 18.43 -1.41
CA PRO A 278 4.16 18.06 -1.60
C PRO A 278 4.08 17.11 -2.81
N PRO A 279 3.38 15.96 -2.73
CA PRO A 279 3.31 15.04 -3.85
C PRO A 279 2.89 15.80 -5.12
N GLU A 280 3.52 15.53 -6.27
CA GLU A 280 3.19 16.25 -7.52
C GLU A 280 1.71 16.07 -7.95
N ASN A 281 1.02 15.07 -7.38
CA ASN A 281 -0.40 14.78 -7.57
C ASN A 281 -1.15 14.59 -6.23
N ILE A 282 -1.32 15.65 -5.44
CA ILE A 282 -1.98 15.50 -4.12
C ILE A 282 -3.49 15.31 -4.26
N ARG A 283 -3.95 14.07 -4.06
CA ARG A 283 -5.37 13.74 -3.90
C ARG A 283 -5.95 14.43 -2.66
N ALA A 284 -7.25 14.67 -2.69
CA ALA A 284 -7.96 15.17 -1.51
C ALA A 284 -7.91 14.16 -0.35
N GLY A 285 -8.00 14.69 0.87
CA GLY A 285 -8.11 13.99 2.14
C GLY A 285 -6.99 14.34 3.11
N ALA A 286 -6.88 13.53 4.16
CA ALA A 286 -5.77 13.56 5.10
C ALA A 286 -4.71 12.53 4.68
N THR A 287 -3.54 13.02 4.28
CA THR A 287 -2.40 12.22 3.85
C THR A 287 -1.25 12.41 4.82
N PRO A 288 -0.83 11.37 5.56
CA PRO A 288 0.38 11.43 6.37
C PRO A 288 1.58 11.80 5.49
N VAL A 289 2.25 12.87 5.89
CA VAL A 289 3.46 13.38 5.23
C VAL A 289 4.69 12.92 6.01
N THR A 290 4.60 12.81 7.33
CA THR A 290 5.62 12.17 8.17
C THR A 290 4.92 11.38 9.27
N VAL A 291 5.68 10.65 10.11
CA VAL A 291 5.18 10.03 11.35
C VAL A 291 4.50 11.01 12.31
N ASP A 292 4.76 12.32 12.14
CA ASP A 292 4.30 13.39 13.01
C ASP A 292 3.68 14.57 12.25
N SER A 293 3.34 14.42 10.97
CA SER A 293 2.77 15.50 10.17
C SER A 293 1.79 14.96 9.15
N THR A 294 0.68 15.65 8.98
CA THR A 294 -0.36 15.29 8.01
C THR A 294 -0.69 16.50 7.14
N TYR A 295 -0.79 16.27 5.83
CA TYR A 295 -1.34 17.23 4.88
C TYR A 295 -2.83 16.97 4.68
N PHE A 296 -3.61 18.03 4.76
CA PHE A 296 -5.06 18.01 4.56
C PHE A 296 -5.39 18.78 3.30
N ARG A 297 -6.30 18.24 2.49
CA ARG A 297 -6.87 18.93 1.33
C ARG A 297 -8.32 18.54 1.12
N VAL A 298 -9.22 19.52 1.06
CA VAL A 298 -10.65 19.29 0.82
C VAL A 298 -11.20 20.29 -0.20
N TRP A 299 -12.03 19.81 -1.12
CA TRP A 299 -12.73 20.69 -2.04
C TRP A 299 -13.99 21.23 -1.37
N ALA A 300 -14.07 22.54 -1.19
CA ALA A 300 -15.19 23.18 -0.51
C ALA A 300 -15.48 24.57 -1.12
N PRO A 301 -15.76 24.67 -2.42
CA PRO A 301 -15.78 25.95 -3.15
C PRO A 301 -16.83 26.92 -2.62
N LEU A 302 -17.90 26.41 -1.99
CA LEU A 302 -18.99 27.21 -1.41
C LEU A 302 -18.62 27.83 -0.05
N ARG A 303 -17.49 27.42 0.53
CA ARG A 303 -17.04 27.85 1.86
C ARG A 303 -16.07 29.02 1.78
N LYS A 304 -16.14 29.88 2.80
CA LYS A 304 -15.24 31.02 2.95
C LYS A 304 -14.00 30.62 3.73
N GLN A 305 -14.17 29.75 4.72
CA GLN A 305 -13.09 29.26 5.57
C GLN A 305 -13.36 27.80 5.96
N VAL A 306 -12.28 27.03 6.03
CA VAL A 306 -12.29 25.65 6.51
C VAL A 306 -11.11 25.49 7.47
N ALA A 307 -11.33 24.82 8.59
CA ALA A 307 -10.27 24.42 9.51
C ALA A 307 -10.36 22.91 9.78
N VAL A 308 -9.21 22.28 10.02
CA VAL A 308 -9.18 20.91 10.55
C VAL A 308 -9.41 20.99 12.07
N GLU A 309 -10.42 20.30 12.56
CA GLU A 309 -10.74 20.19 13.99
C GLU A 309 -10.27 18.82 14.52
N LEU A 310 -9.16 18.82 15.25
CA LEU A 310 -8.57 17.61 15.84
C LEU A 310 -9.25 17.26 17.16
N LEU A 311 -9.73 16.01 17.26
CA LEU A 311 -10.35 15.47 18.46
C LEU A 311 -9.30 14.85 19.38
N LYS A 312 -9.20 15.34 20.62
CA LYS A 312 -8.37 14.71 21.65
C LYS A 312 -9.15 13.61 22.37
N GLU A 313 -8.52 12.47 22.60
CA GLU A 313 -9.14 11.30 23.25
C GLU A 313 -9.71 11.58 24.66
N ASN A 314 -9.29 12.66 25.34
CA ASN A 314 -9.65 12.93 26.74
C ASN A 314 -9.93 14.42 27.08
N GLN A 315 -10.21 15.29 26.09
CA GLN A 315 -10.53 16.70 26.35
C GLN A 315 -11.78 17.14 25.57
N ALA A 316 -12.60 17.99 26.18
CA ALA A 316 -13.75 18.62 25.52
C ALA A 316 -13.32 19.69 24.49
N ASP A 317 -12.07 20.14 24.58
CA ASP A 317 -11.49 21.14 23.69
C ASP A 317 -10.86 20.48 22.46
N SER A 318 -11.35 20.85 21.28
CA SER A 318 -10.73 20.55 20.00
C SER A 318 -9.69 21.60 19.62
N ILE A 319 -8.66 21.21 18.88
CA ILE A 319 -7.68 22.15 18.31
C ILE A 319 -8.04 22.39 16.85
N GLN A 320 -8.16 23.66 16.46
CA GLN A 320 -8.47 24.05 15.09
C GLN A 320 -7.21 24.50 14.35
N HIS A 321 -7.02 23.96 13.16
CA HIS A 321 -5.93 24.28 12.25
C HIS A 321 -6.51 24.88 10.95
N PRO A 322 -6.49 26.21 10.77
CA PRO A 322 -7.05 26.86 9.59
C PRO A 322 -6.35 26.44 8.30
N LEU A 323 -7.12 26.10 7.28
CA LEU A 323 -6.61 25.74 5.94
C LEU A 323 -6.55 26.97 5.04
N THR A 324 -5.63 26.94 4.08
CA THR A 324 -5.48 27.98 3.06
C THR A 324 -6.35 27.66 1.86
N ARG A 325 -7.17 28.62 1.42
CA ARG A 325 -8.02 28.47 0.23
C ARG A 325 -7.20 28.67 -1.05
N THR A 326 -7.34 27.75 -2.01
CA THR A 326 -6.75 27.86 -3.35
C THR A 326 -7.72 28.52 -4.34
N GLU A 327 -7.23 28.90 -5.52
CA GLU A 327 -8.06 29.48 -6.59
C GLU A 327 -9.11 28.50 -7.12
N GLN A 328 -8.83 27.19 -7.12
CA GLN A 328 -9.77 26.16 -7.58
C GLN A 328 -10.81 25.74 -6.52
N GLY A 329 -10.89 26.46 -5.39
CA GLY A 329 -11.88 26.17 -4.34
C GLY A 329 -11.51 25.03 -3.40
N TYR A 330 -10.25 24.57 -3.43
CA TYR A 330 -9.73 23.68 -2.40
C TYR A 330 -9.30 24.46 -1.15
N PHE A 331 -9.26 23.78 -0.02
CA PHE A 331 -8.66 24.23 1.23
C PHE A 331 -7.59 23.24 1.62
N GLU A 332 -6.37 23.72 1.87
CA GLU A 332 -5.22 22.86 2.11
C GLU A 332 -4.24 23.38 3.18
N GLY A 333 -3.47 22.47 3.78
CA GLY A 333 -2.44 22.79 4.76
C GLY A 333 -1.74 21.56 5.35
N THR A 334 -0.46 21.71 5.68
CA THR A 334 0.33 20.70 6.40
C THR A 334 0.50 21.11 7.85
N PHE A 335 0.25 20.19 8.78
CA PHE A 335 0.38 20.46 10.20
C PHE A 335 1.18 19.36 10.91
N ASN A 336 2.13 19.81 11.73
CA ASN A 336 2.92 18.95 12.60
C ASN A 336 2.11 18.53 13.83
N HIS A 337 2.59 17.47 14.49
CA HIS A 337 1.98 16.82 15.66
C HIS A 337 0.60 16.22 15.39
N ILE A 338 0.36 15.81 14.14
CA ILE A 338 -0.87 15.14 13.71
C ILE A 338 -0.47 13.86 12.98
N ARG A 339 -0.89 12.71 13.53
CA ARG A 339 -0.38 11.37 13.20
C ARG A 339 -1.46 10.46 12.65
N PRO A 340 -1.10 9.37 11.94
CA PRO A 340 -2.02 8.27 11.72
C PRO A 340 -2.66 7.80 13.04
N GLY A 341 -3.97 7.55 12.99
CA GLY A 341 -4.80 7.23 14.16
C GLY A 341 -5.50 8.43 14.80
N ASP A 342 -5.01 9.66 14.59
CA ASP A 342 -5.73 10.86 15.06
C ASP A 342 -7.07 11.01 14.32
N ARG A 343 -8.05 11.57 15.04
CA ARG A 343 -9.42 11.78 14.54
C ARG A 343 -9.69 13.25 14.31
N TYR A 344 -10.35 13.56 13.20
CA TYR A 344 -10.60 14.93 12.79
C TYR A 344 -11.96 15.11 12.11
N LEU A 345 -12.42 16.36 12.12
CA LEU A 345 -13.54 16.87 11.34
C LEU A 345 -13.08 18.11 10.57
N TYR A 346 -13.77 18.48 9.49
CA TYR A 346 -13.65 19.82 8.93
C TYR A 346 -14.67 20.75 9.56
N ARG A 347 -14.20 21.87 10.10
CA ARG A 347 -15.01 22.99 10.57
C ARG A 347 -15.27 23.94 9.41
N LEU A 348 -16.52 24.01 8.95
CA LEU A 348 -16.95 24.84 7.83
C LEU A 348 -17.49 26.18 8.34
N ASP A 349 -16.91 27.28 7.85
CA ASP A 349 -17.34 28.66 8.15
C ASP A 349 -17.48 28.98 9.66
N ASP A 350 -16.69 28.32 10.53
CA ASP A 350 -16.80 28.32 12.00
C ASP A 350 -18.17 27.94 12.56
N GLN A 351 -19.07 27.37 11.75
CA GLN A 351 -20.44 27.08 12.14
C GLN A 351 -20.66 25.61 12.46
N VAL A 352 -20.17 24.73 11.60
CA VAL A 352 -20.54 23.32 11.64
C VAL A 352 -19.34 22.44 11.36
N SER A 353 -19.26 21.31 12.07
CA SER A 353 -18.20 20.32 11.90
C SER A 353 -18.76 19.11 11.15
N ARG A 354 -18.03 18.66 10.13
CA ARG A 354 -18.42 17.53 9.27
C ARG A 354 -17.28 16.56 9.06
N PRO A 355 -17.58 15.26 8.86
CA PRO A 355 -16.58 14.30 8.42
C PRO A 355 -15.97 14.72 7.08
N ASP A 356 -14.77 14.20 6.80
CA ASP A 356 -14.10 14.40 5.52
C ASP A 356 -14.89 13.76 4.36
N PRO A 357 -15.27 14.51 3.31
CA PRO A 357 -15.81 13.99 2.05
C PRO A 357 -15.03 12.82 1.42
N VAL A 358 -13.73 12.76 1.69
CA VAL A 358 -12.78 11.77 1.18
C VAL A 358 -12.12 11.02 2.34
N SER A 359 -12.88 10.83 3.44
CA SER A 359 -12.47 10.03 4.59
C SER A 359 -11.97 8.65 4.15
N ARG A 360 -10.80 8.26 4.65
CA ARG A 360 -10.23 6.92 4.42
C ARG A 360 -10.74 5.89 5.43
N TYR A 361 -11.27 6.34 6.56
CA TYR A 361 -11.88 5.48 7.57
C TYR A 361 -12.78 6.25 8.54
N GLN A 362 -13.94 5.64 8.85
CA GLN A 362 -14.94 6.19 9.78
C GLN A 362 -15.14 5.23 10.97
N PRO A 363 -14.25 5.25 11.98
CA PRO A 363 -14.27 4.25 13.05
C PRO A 363 -15.58 4.25 13.84
N GLN A 364 -16.27 5.38 13.91
CA GLN A 364 -17.48 5.59 14.72
C GLN A 364 -18.74 5.85 13.87
N GLY A 365 -18.69 5.51 12.58
CA GLY A 365 -19.82 5.63 11.64
C GLY A 365 -19.88 6.98 10.91
N VAL A 366 -20.83 7.08 9.96
CA VAL A 366 -20.93 8.12 8.93
C VAL A 366 -21.06 9.56 9.43
N HIS A 367 -21.41 9.78 10.70
CA HIS A 367 -21.55 11.12 11.28
C HIS A 367 -20.36 11.56 12.14
N ALA A 368 -19.49 10.62 12.49
CA ALA A 368 -18.42 10.85 13.44
C ALA A 368 -17.16 11.38 12.74
N ALA A 369 -16.10 11.58 13.52
CA ALA A 369 -14.83 12.05 13.00
C ALA A 369 -14.15 10.99 12.14
N SER A 370 -13.63 11.46 11.02
CA SER A 370 -12.72 10.71 10.15
C SER A 370 -11.43 10.40 10.90
N GLN A 371 -10.81 9.27 10.60
CA GLN A 371 -9.52 8.90 11.16
C GLN A 371 -8.44 8.97 10.08
N ILE A 372 -7.27 9.49 10.45
CA ILE A 372 -6.09 9.50 9.57
C ILE A 372 -5.58 8.06 9.45
N CYS A 373 -5.59 7.52 8.24
CA CYS A 373 -5.09 6.18 7.95
C CYS A 373 -3.60 6.22 7.62
N ASN A 374 -2.92 5.13 7.93
CA ASN A 374 -1.53 4.94 7.52
C ASN A 374 -1.50 4.19 6.19
N SER A 375 -1.47 4.91 5.07
CA SER A 375 -1.48 4.28 3.75
C SER A 375 -0.14 3.64 3.35
N LEU A 376 0.97 3.98 4.03
CA LEU A 376 2.33 3.59 3.62
C LEU A 376 2.87 2.35 4.34
N ASP A 377 2.30 1.95 5.47
CA ASP A 377 2.94 0.95 6.34
C ASP A 377 2.42 -0.50 6.18
N PHE A 378 1.53 -0.78 5.22
CA PHE A 378 1.03 -2.15 5.04
C PHE A 378 2.03 -3.05 4.28
N PRO A 379 2.50 -4.16 4.87
CA PRO A 379 3.50 -5.04 4.27
C PRO A 379 2.87 -6.04 3.30
N TRP A 380 2.53 -5.59 2.10
CA TRP A 380 2.08 -6.49 1.03
C TRP A 380 3.08 -7.64 0.80
N SER A 381 2.59 -8.84 0.48
CA SER A 381 3.37 -10.02 0.12
C SER A 381 3.13 -10.49 -1.32
N ASP A 382 2.29 -9.76 -2.05
CA ASP A 382 1.80 -10.06 -3.39
C ASP A 382 2.72 -9.63 -4.54
N GLN A 383 3.99 -9.32 -4.33
CA GLN A 383 4.82 -8.77 -5.43
C GLN A 383 5.18 -9.80 -6.53
N CYS A 384 4.80 -11.08 -6.35
CA CYS A 384 4.84 -12.10 -7.41
C CYS A 384 3.48 -12.32 -8.09
N TRP A 385 2.44 -11.59 -7.67
CA TRP A 385 1.12 -11.65 -8.27
C TRP A 385 1.20 -11.20 -9.73
N GLN A 386 0.52 -11.93 -10.60
CA GLN A 386 0.46 -11.66 -12.05
C GLN A 386 -0.99 -11.47 -12.52
N GLY A 387 -1.95 -11.48 -11.59
CA GLY A 387 -3.37 -11.50 -11.92
C GLY A 387 -3.85 -12.83 -12.52
N ILE A 388 -5.13 -12.83 -12.88
CA ILE A 388 -5.79 -13.93 -13.58
C ILE A 388 -6.22 -13.45 -14.96
N GLU A 389 -5.91 -14.22 -16.00
CA GLU A 389 -6.33 -13.92 -17.37
C GLU A 389 -7.86 -13.97 -17.51
N LYS A 390 -8.43 -13.04 -18.27
CA LYS A 390 -9.90 -12.86 -18.39
C LYS A 390 -10.66 -14.16 -18.69
N PRO A 391 -10.23 -15.03 -19.63
CA PRO A 391 -10.94 -16.27 -19.93
C PRO A 391 -10.96 -17.29 -18.79
N SER A 392 -10.12 -17.12 -17.78
CA SER A 392 -10.02 -17.96 -16.59
C SER A 392 -10.81 -17.42 -15.40
N LEU A 393 -11.48 -16.27 -15.54
CA LEU A 393 -12.28 -15.69 -14.46
C LEU A 393 -13.57 -16.50 -14.22
N VAL A 394 -13.69 -17.00 -13.00
CA VAL A 394 -14.88 -17.62 -12.42
C VAL A 394 -15.15 -16.83 -11.14
N ILE A 395 -16.11 -15.92 -11.22
CA ILE A 395 -16.36 -14.89 -10.20
C ILE A 395 -17.31 -15.43 -9.13
N TYR A 396 -16.96 -15.25 -7.86
CA TYR A 396 -17.82 -15.49 -6.71
C TYR A 396 -18.22 -14.16 -6.07
N GLU A 397 -19.48 -13.77 -6.26
CA GLU A 397 -20.06 -12.59 -5.61
C GLU A 397 -20.21 -12.82 -4.10
N LEU A 398 -19.67 -11.90 -3.30
CA LEU A 398 -19.51 -12.05 -1.85
C LEU A 398 -20.03 -10.82 -1.11
N HIS A 399 -21.09 -11.01 -0.32
CA HIS A 399 -21.50 -10.04 0.69
C HIS A 399 -20.78 -10.30 2.02
N LEU A 400 -19.81 -9.45 2.38
CA LEU A 400 -18.91 -9.71 3.50
C LEU A 400 -19.66 -9.90 4.82
N GLY A 401 -20.67 -9.07 5.10
CA GLY A 401 -21.44 -9.10 6.34
C GLY A 401 -22.28 -10.36 6.57
N THR A 402 -22.48 -11.20 5.55
CA THR A 402 -23.24 -12.46 5.66
C THR A 402 -22.47 -13.69 5.21
N PHE A 403 -21.29 -13.52 4.61
CA PHE A 403 -20.47 -14.62 4.13
C PHE A 403 -19.99 -15.52 5.27
N THR A 404 -19.67 -14.91 6.42
CA THR A 404 -19.34 -15.62 7.66
C THR A 404 -20.20 -15.12 8.81
N LYS A 405 -20.22 -15.87 9.92
CA LYS A 405 -20.94 -15.47 11.13
C LYS A 405 -20.41 -14.16 11.73
N ALA A 406 -19.12 -13.91 11.61
CA ALA A 406 -18.49 -12.67 12.09
C ALA A 406 -18.75 -11.50 11.13
N GLY A 407 -18.78 -11.77 9.82
CA GLY A 407 -19.07 -10.75 8.81
C GLY A 407 -17.92 -9.77 8.57
N THR A 408 -16.68 -10.24 8.66
CA THR A 408 -15.45 -9.43 8.64
C THR A 408 -14.43 -9.96 7.64
N PHE A 409 -13.48 -9.12 7.20
CA PHE A 409 -12.39 -9.52 6.31
C PHE A 409 -11.55 -10.67 6.87
N GLN A 410 -11.15 -10.58 8.13
CA GLN A 410 -10.37 -11.63 8.81
C GLN A 410 -11.08 -12.99 8.82
N ALA A 411 -12.38 -13.01 9.12
CA ALA A 411 -13.16 -14.24 9.06
C ALA A 411 -13.35 -14.77 7.62
N ALA A 412 -13.40 -13.87 6.62
CA ALA A 412 -13.51 -14.28 5.21
C ALA A 412 -12.22 -14.96 4.72
N ILE A 413 -11.05 -14.53 5.20
CA ILE A 413 -9.75 -15.18 4.93
C ILE A 413 -9.82 -16.68 5.26
N GLU A 414 -10.42 -17.07 6.39
CA GLU A 414 -10.53 -18.47 6.81
C GLU A 414 -11.30 -19.37 5.82
N ARG A 415 -12.06 -18.78 4.88
CA ARG A 415 -12.87 -19.48 3.87
C ARG A 415 -12.21 -19.55 2.50
N ILE A 416 -11.11 -18.84 2.26
CA ILE A 416 -10.40 -18.84 0.98
C ILE A 416 -10.06 -20.26 0.48
N PRO A 417 -9.57 -21.20 1.32
CA PRO A 417 -9.28 -22.56 0.86
C PRO A 417 -10.49 -23.27 0.26
N GLU A 418 -11.70 -23.00 0.76
CA GLU A 418 -12.92 -23.61 0.22
C GLU A 418 -13.32 -23.00 -1.13
N LEU A 419 -13.07 -21.71 -1.34
CA LEU A 419 -13.29 -21.06 -2.64
C LEU A 419 -12.35 -21.62 -3.71
N ILE A 420 -11.09 -21.85 -3.34
CA ILE A 420 -10.10 -22.50 -4.20
C ILE A 420 -10.52 -23.93 -4.53
N GLU A 421 -10.93 -24.72 -3.53
CA GLU A 421 -11.39 -26.10 -3.74
C GLU A 421 -12.61 -26.16 -4.67
N LEU A 422 -13.51 -25.17 -4.58
CA LEU A 422 -14.66 -25.04 -5.46
C LEU A 422 -14.27 -24.70 -6.92
N GLY A 423 -13.06 -24.18 -7.15
CA GLY A 423 -12.56 -23.76 -8.46
C GLY A 423 -12.87 -22.30 -8.80
N ILE A 424 -13.15 -21.47 -7.80
CA ILE A 424 -13.28 -20.01 -7.96
C ILE A 424 -11.89 -19.42 -8.25
N THR A 425 -11.83 -18.44 -9.14
CA THR A 425 -10.57 -17.74 -9.48
C THR A 425 -10.61 -16.24 -9.18
N ALA A 426 -11.81 -15.69 -8.92
CA ALA A 426 -11.98 -14.32 -8.50
C ALA A 426 -13.12 -14.19 -7.49
N VAL A 427 -12.96 -13.31 -6.51
CA VAL A 427 -14.05 -12.87 -5.63
C VAL A 427 -14.48 -11.47 -6.04
N GLU A 428 -15.78 -11.24 -6.18
CA GLU A 428 -16.35 -9.90 -6.34
C GLU A 428 -17.03 -9.51 -5.04
N ILE A 429 -16.41 -8.58 -4.29
CA ILE A 429 -16.95 -8.12 -3.02
C ILE A 429 -18.00 -7.05 -3.32
N MET A 430 -19.20 -7.24 -2.76
CA MET A 430 -20.24 -6.18 -2.73
C MET A 430 -19.71 -4.91 -2.05
N PRO A 431 -20.34 -3.73 -2.24
CA PRO A 431 -19.71 -2.47 -1.88
C PRO A 431 -19.30 -2.41 -0.40
N VAL A 432 -18.04 -2.04 -0.18
CA VAL A 432 -17.43 -1.98 1.17
C VAL A 432 -17.48 -0.58 1.78
N ASN A 433 -18.06 0.39 1.08
CA ASN A 433 -18.15 1.76 1.53
C ASN A 433 -18.84 1.89 2.89
N GLN A 434 -18.43 2.88 3.68
CA GLN A 434 -19.11 3.15 4.95
C GLN A 434 -20.57 3.54 4.67
N THR A 435 -21.45 2.81 5.35
CA THR A 435 -22.91 2.96 5.34
C THR A 435 -23.41 3.30 6.74
N PRO A 436 -24.61 3.91 6.86
CA PRO A 436 -25.29 4.04 8.14
C PRO A 436 -25.72 2.66 8.67
N GLY A 437 -25.72 2.54 10.00
CA GLY A 437 -26.22 1.35 10.68
C GLY A 437 -25.33 0.09 10.57
N ARG A 438 -25.83 -1.00 11.16
CA ARG A 438 -25.08 -2.26 11.32
C ARG A 438 -25.16 -3.18 10.11
N TRP A 439 -26.29 -3.18 9.39
CA TRP A 439 -26.56 -4.11 8.30
C TRP A 439 -26.94 -3.32 7.07
N ASN A 440 -26.22 -3.57 5.97
CA ASN A 440 -26.47 -2.95 4.68
C ASN A 440 -25.76 -3.79 3.61
N TRP A 441 -26.33 -3.89 2.41
CA TRP A 441 -25.67 -4.56 1.28
C TRP A 441 -24.45 -3.79 0.76
N GLY A 442 -24.41 -2.48 0.98
CA GLY A 442 -23.31 -1.60 0.56
C GLY A 442 -23.79 -0.40 -0.27
N TYR A 443 -24.94 -0.52 -0.94
CA TYR A 443 -25.44 0.47 -1.90
C TYR A 443 -25.88 1.81 -1.28
N ASP A 444 -26.13 1.86 0.04
CA ASP A 444 -26.34 3.13 0.77
C ASP A 444 -25.02 3.80 1.20
N GLY A 445 -23.92 3.53 0.50
CA GLY A 445 -22.60 4.06 0.83
C GLY A 445 -22.54 5.59 0.71
N VAL A 446 -21.92 6.26 1.68
CA VAL A 446 -21.78 7.74 1.68
C VAL A 446 -20.34 8.22 1.74
N ASP A 447 -19.45 7.46 2.37
CA ASP A 447 -18.00 7.73 2.35
C ASP A 447 -17.34 6.85 1.28
N LEU A 448 -17.21 7.36 0.05
CA LEU A 448 -16.75 6.57 -1.10
C LEU A 448 -15.31 6.03 -0.94
N PHE A 449 -14.50 6.63 -0.06
CA PHE A 449 -13.11 6.26 0.16
C PHE A 449 -12.87 5.47 1.46
N ALA A 450 -13.93 5.27 2.27
CA ALA A 450 -13.80 4.60 3.56
C ALA A 450 -14.33 3.18 3.50
N VAL A 451 -13.51 2.23 3.94
CA VAL A 451 -13.97 0.88 4.26
C VAL A 451 -14.89 0.93 5.46
N ARG A 452 -15.99 0.18 5.40
CA ARG A 452 -16.98 0.05 6.45
C ARG A 452 -16.36 -0.50 7.73
N ASN A 453 -16.45 0.26 8.81
CA ASN A 453 -15.89 -0.09 10.10
C ASN A 453 -16.35 -1.45 10.68
N THR A 454 -17.58 -1.89 10.38
CA THR A 454 -18.10 -3.18 10.86
C THR A 454 -17.50 -4.39 10.14
N TYR A 455 -16.86 -4.19 8.97
CA TYR A 455 -16.18 -5.24 8.22
C TYR A 455 -14.72 -5.43 8.67
N GLY A 456 -14.11 -4.37 9.19
CA GLY A 456 -12.74 -4.34 9.69
C GLY A 456 -12.13 -2.96 9.57
N SER A 457 -10.84 -2.87 9.88
CA SER A 457 -10.00 -1.72 9.55
C SER A 457 -9.59 -1.72 8.07
N PRO A 458 -9.06 -0.61 7.53
CA PRO A 458 -8.44 -0.60 6.21
C PRO A 458 -7.34 -1.66 6.04
N ASP A 459 -6.51 -1.86 7.06
CA ASP A 459 -5.45 -2.88 7.04
C ASP A 459 -6.01 -4.30 7.02
N ASP A 460 -7.18 -4.55 7.63
CA ASP A 460 -7.86 -5.85 7.52
C ASP A 460 -8.34 -6.13 6.09
N PHE A 461 -8.76 -5.09 5.35
CA PHE A 461 -9.12 -5.25 3.95
C PHE A 461 -7.88 -5.54 3.10
N LYS A 462 -6.78 -4.80 3.30
CA LYS A 462 -5.50 -5.08 2.64
C LYS A 462 -5.02 -6.51 2.91
N ALA A 463 -5.12 -6.98 4.16
CA ALA A 463 -4.78 -8.36 4.52
C ALA A 463 -5.64 -9.41 3.82
N PHE A 464 -6.94 -9.14 3.63
CA PHE A 464 -7.81 -10.02 2.85
C PHE A 464 -7.37 -10.11 1.39
N VAL A 465 -7.08 -8.96 0.76
CA VAL A 465 -6.62 -8.94 -0.64
C VAL A 465 -5.28 -9.65 -0.79
N ASP A 466 -4.32 -9.35 0.08
CA ASP A 466 -2.99 -9.96 0.07
C ASP A 466 -3.07 -11.49 0.17
N GLU A 467 -3.94 -12.00 1.05
CA GLU A 467 -4.16 -13.43 1.22
C GLU A 467 -4.89 -14.07 0.03
N CYS A 468 -5.82 -13.35 -0.61
CA CYS A 468 -6.42 -13.78 -1.87
C CYS A 468 -5.34 -13.93 -2.96
N HIS A 469 -4.49 -12.92 -3.17
CA HIS A 469 -3.40 -12.98 -4.15
C HIS A 469 -2.45 -14.13 -3.86
N ARG A 470 -2.04 -14.29 -2.60
CA ARG A 470 -1.16 -15.40 -2.15
C ARG A 470 -1.78 -16.78 -2.43
N SER A 471 -3.11 -16.86 -2.41
CA SER A 471 -3.87 -18.09 -2.67
C SER A 471 -4.24 -18.28 -4.14
N GLY A 472 -3.94 -17.33 -5.03
CA GLY A 472 -4.26 -17.42 -6.45
C GLY A 472 -5.66 -16.90 -6.82
N LEU A 473 -6.27 -16.04 -6.00
CA LEU A 473 -7.57 -15.42 -6.25
C LEU A 473 -7.42 -13.94 -6.61
N ALA A 474 -8.08 -13.54 -7.68
CA ALA A 474 -8.28 -12.12 -7.97
C ALA A 474 -9.39 -11.52 -7.07
N VAL A 475 -9.31 -10.22 -6.77
CA VAL A 475 -10.28 -9.49 -5.97
C VAL A 475 -10.84 -8.32 -6.76
N PHE A 476 -12.16 -8.33 -6.99
CA PHE A 476 -12.92 -7.23 -7.57
C PHE A 476 -13.77 -6.56 -6.50
N LEU A 477 -13.94 -5.24 -6.64
CA LEU A 477 -14.83 -4.46 -5.78
C LEU A 477 -15.99 -3.88 -6.59
N ASP A 478 -17.20 -4.09 -6.08
CA ASP A 478 -18.40 -3.38 -6.54
C ASP A 478 -18.38 -1.93 -6.04
N VAL A 479 -18.46 -0.97 -6.95
CA VAL A 479 -18.38 0.48 -6.68
C VAL A 479 -19.60 1.21 -7.21
N VAL A 480 -20.11 2.15 -6.39
CA VAL A 480 -21.34 2.89 -6.66
C VAL A 480 -21.02 4.34 -7.01
N TYR A 481 -21.14 4.69 -8.29
CA TYR A 481 -20.87 6.04 -8.81
C TYR A 481 -22.08 6.70 -9.46
N ASN A 482 -23.26 6.11 -9.31
CA ASN A 482 -24.51 6.68 -9.83
C ASN A 482 -25.28 7.49 -8.76
N HIS A 483 -25.13 7.16 -7.47
CA HIS A 483 -25.76 7.87 -6.35
C HIS A 483 -24.93 7.73 -5.06
N LEU A 484 -25.37 8.41 -4.00
CA LEU A 484 -24.90 8.20 -2.62
C LEU A 484 -26.08 7.86 -1.71
N GLY A 485 -25.81 7.15 -0.61
CA GLY A 485 -26.82 6.78 0.38
C GLY A 485 -27.54 7.98 1.03
N PRO A 486 -28.75 7.75 1.58
CA PRO A 486 -29.63 8.83 2.04
C PRO A 486 -29.26 9.41 3.41
N GLU A 487 -28.37 8.76 4.19
CA GLU A 487 -28.01 9.18 5.54
C GLU A 487 -26.49 9.23 5.72
N GLY A 488 -25.98 10.38 6.19
CA GLY A 488 -24.55 10.61 6.43
C GLY A 488 -23.78 11.23 5.27
N ASN A 489 -24.43 11.42 4.11
CA ASN A 489 -23.87 12.18 3.00
C ASN A 489 -23.92 13.69 3.28
N TYR A 490 -22.75 14.32 3.40
CA TYR A 490 -22.61 15.75 3.65
C TYR A 490 -22.00 16.52 2.47
N LEU A 491 -21.82 15.90 1.30
CA LEU A 491 -21.11 16.51 0.17
C LEU A 491 -21.70 17.86 -0.26
N SER A 492 -23.04 18.01 -0.24
CA SER A 492 -23.73 19.27 -0.56
C SER A 492 -23.39 20.41 0.40
N GLU A 493 -22.92 20.11 1.60
CA GLU A 493 -22.37 21.12 2.51
C GLU A 493 -20.95 21.52 2.15
N PHE A 494 -20.22 20.83 1.29
CA PHE A 494 -18.87 21.25 0.87
C PHE A 494 -18.92 21.98 -0.48
N GLY A 495 -19.60 21.40 -1.46
CA GLY A 495 -19.60 21.87 -2.83
C GLY A 495 -20.78 21.36 -3.66
N PRO A 496 -20.87 21.78 -4.93
CA PRO A 496 -21.91 21.34 -5.86
C PRO A 496 -21.62 19.92 -6.42
N TYR A 497 -21.56 18.92 -5.52
CA TYR A 497 -21.31 17.53 -5.89
C TYR A 497 -22.47 16.86 -6.63
N PHE A 498 -23.70 17.37 -6.47
CA PHE A 498 -24.90 16.79 -7.05
C PHE A 498 -25.49 17.65 -8.17
N SER A 499 -26.07 16.96 -9.14
CA SER A 499 -26.69 17.56 -10.32
C SER A 499 -28.01 18.23 -9.96
N ASP A 500 -28.27 19.41 -10.53
CA ASP A 500 -29.58 20.03 -10.56
C ASP A 500 -30.43 19.61 -11.78
N ARG A 501 -29.85 18.80 -12.69
CA ARG A 501 -30.44 18.38 -13.96
C ARG A 501 -30.95 16.95 -13.93
N HIS A 502 -30.23 16.08 -13.22
CA HIS A 502 -30.43 14.64 -13.26
C HIS A 502 -30.80 14.09 -11.89
N HIS A 503 -31.65 13.07 -11.86
CA HIS A 503 -32.04 12.36 -10.65
C HIS A 503 -32.01 10.86 -10.92
N THR A 504 -31.58 10.08 -9.92
CA THR A 504 -31.64 8.62 -9.99
C THR A 504 -32.86 8.11 -9.22
N PRO A 505 -33.24 6.83 -9.40
CA PRO A 505 -34.27 6.20 -8.56
C PRO A 505 -33.93 6.17 -7.06
N TRP A 506 -32.66 6.33 -6.70
CA TRP A 506 -32.15 6.16 -5.33
C TRP A 506 -31.76 7.47 -4.65
N GLY A 507 -31.66 8.59 -5.38
CA GLY A 507 -31.30 9.88 -4.81
C GLY A 507 -30.89 10.93 -5.83
N GLU A 508 -30.20 11.96 -5.36
CA GLU A 508 -29.58 12.96 -6.22
C GLU A 508 -28.49 12.30 -7.08
N ALA A 509 -28.47 12.62 -8.38
CA ALA A 509 -27.39 12.18 -9.26
C ALA A 509 -26.13 13.01 -9.00
N LEU A 510 -24.95 12.41 -9.18
CA LEU A 510 -23.69 13.14 -9.15
C LEU A 510 -23.60 14.14 -10.31
N ASN A 511 -22.95 15.28 -10.06
CA ASN A 511 -22.80 16.36 -11.03
C ASN A 511 -21.66 16.07 -12.02
N TYR A 512 -21.96 15.42 -13.15
CA TYR A 512 -20.96 15.11 -14.18
C TYR A 512 -20.91 16.10 -15.35
N ASP A 513 -21.95 16.91 -15.57
CA ASP A 513 -22.09 17.80 -16.74
C ASP A 513 -22.57 19.24 -16.40
N GLY A 514 -22.80 19.52 -15.12
CA GLY A 514 -23.21 20.82 -14.62
C GLY A 514 -22.03 21.77 -14.36
N PRO A 515 -22.30 22.96 -13.83
CA PRO A 515 -21.25 23.87 -13.36
C PRO A 515 -20.36 23.18 -12.33
N ASP A 516 -19.05 23.43 -12.39
CA ASP A 516 -18.04 22.85 -11.48
C ASP A 516 -17.95 21.31 -11.49
N SER A 517 -18.53 20.64 -12.50
CA SER A 517 -18.55 19.18 -12.58
C SER A 517 -17.16 18.55 -12.69
N GLU A 518 -16.16 19.24 -13.24
CA GLU A 518 -14.82 18.67 -13.45
C GLU A 518 -14.19 18.15 -12.16
N THR A 519 -14.37 18.84 -11.02
CA THR A 519 -13.86 18.36 -9.73
C THR A 519 -14.64 17.16 -9.21
N VAL A 520 -15.94 17.05 -9.51
CA VAL A 520 -16.77 15.90 -9.14
C VAL A 520 -16.42 14.68 -9.99
N ARG A 521 -16.13 14.88 -11.28
CA ARG A 521 -15.59 13.85 -12.18
C ARG A 521 -14.26 13.35 -11.66
N GLN A 522 -13.35 14.26 -11.28
CA GLN A 522 -12.06 13.91 -10.69
C GLN A 522 -12.23 13.16 -9.36
N PHE A 523 -13.18 13.56 -8.51
CA PHE A 523 -13.48 12.87 -7.25
C PHE A 523 -13.84 11.39 -7.47
N VAL A 524 -14.61 11.08 -8.52
CA VAL A 524 -15.00 9.70 -8.85
C VAL A 524 -13.88 8.92 -9.52
N THR A 525 -13.13 9.53 -10.44
CA THR A 525 -11.97 8.86 -11.06
C THR A 525 -10.85 8.61 -10.05
N ASP A 526 -10.60 9.56 -9.13
CA ASP A 526 -9.69 9.37 -8.00
C ASP A 526 -10.16 8.25 -7.08
N ASN A 527 -11.47 8.07 -6.89
CA ASN A 527 -12.00 6.97 -6.10
C ASN A 527 -11.74 5.60 -6.75
N ALA A 528 -12.01 5.49 -8.05
CA ALA A 528 -11.76 4.27 -8.80
C ALA A 528 -10.28 3.88 -8.72
N VAL A 529 -9.38 4.82 -8.98
CA VAL A 529 -7.93 4.56 -8.91
C VAL A 529 -7.47 4.34 -7.47
N PHE A 530 -8.05 5.02 -6.48
CA PHE A 530 -7.73 4.79 -5.07
C PHE A 530 -7.94 3.35 -4.64
N TRP A 531 -9.07 2.74 -5.00
CA TRP A 531 -9.34 1.35 -4.63
C TRP A 531 -8.32 0.39 -5.25
N LEU A 532 -7.95 0.61 -6.50
CA LEU A 532 -6.96 -0.20 -7.21
C LEU A 532 -5.55 -0.02 -6.63
N GLU A 533 -5.14 1.22 -6.34
CA GLU A 533 -3.78 1.53 -5.85
C GLU A 533 -3.58 1.25 -4.36
N GLU A 534 -4.53 1.63 -3.51
CA GLU A 534 -4.37 1.52 -2.05
C GLU A 534 -4.56 0.08 -1.56
N TYR A 535 -5.43 -0.68 -2.24
CA TYR A 535 -5.81 -2.03 -1.84
C TYR A 535 -5.42 -3.10 -2.85
N HIS A 536 -4.62 -2.75 -3.88
CA HIS A 536 -4.10 -3.67 -4.90
C HIS A 536 -5.18 -4.47 -5.65
N LEU A 537 -6.41 -3.96 -5.75
CA LEU A 537 -7.51 -4.73 -6.36
C LEU A 537 -7.26 -5.03 -7.84
N ASP A 538 -7.72 -6.19 -8.30
CA ASP A 538 -7.61 -6.64 -9.69
C ASP A 538 -8.66 -6.02 -10.61
N GLY A 539 -9.60 -5.24 -10.06
CA GLY A 539 -10.63 -4.64 -10.87
C GLY A 539 -11.84 -4.13 -10.09
N LEU A 540 -12.71 -3.46 -10.83
CA LEU A 540 -13.93 -2.85 -10.31
C LEU A 540 -15.15 -3.29 -11.11
N ARG A 541 -16.28 -3.50 -10.43
CA ARG A 541 -17.61 -3.65 -11.03
C ARG A 541 -18.38 -2.37 -10.75
N LEU A 542 -18.73 -1.62 -11.79
CA LEU A 542 -19.47 -0.36 -11.64
C LEU A 542 -20.97 -0.63 -11.60
N ASP A 543 -21.58 -0.21 -10.50
CA ASP A 543 -23.02 -0.30 -10.27
C ASP A 543 -23.84 0.62 -11.17
N ALA A 544 -24.91 0.06 -11.73
CA ALA A 544 -25.95 0.71 -12.51
C ALA A 544 -25.43 1.83 -13.43
N VAL A 545 -24.49 1.51 -14.34
CA VAL A 545 -23.84 2.53 -15.20
C VAL A 545 -24.83 3.30 -16.09
N HIS A 546 -26.01 2.72 -16.33
CA HIS A 546 -27.13 3.33 -17.05
C HIS A 546 -27.85 4.45 -16.25
N CYS A 547 -27.51 4.63 -14.98
CA CYS A 547 -27.95 5.72 -14.11
C CYS A 547 -26.82 6.74 -13.81
N MET A 548 -25.65 6.59 -14.43
CA MET A 548 -24.58 7.59 -14.39
C MET A 548 -24.80 8.64 -15.49
N TYR A 549 -25.77 9.53 -15.28
CA TYR A 549 -26.17 10.54 -16.26
C TYR A 549 -25.08 11.57 -16.51
N ASP A 550 -24.70 11.76 -17.78
CA ASP A 550 -23.71 12.74 -18.20
C ASP A 550 -23.91 13.10 -19.69
N ASP A 551 -24.40 14.31 -19.95
CA ASP A 551 -24.62 14.82 -21.31
C ASP A 551 -23.34 15.44 -21.94
N SER A 552 -22.20 15.36 -21.25
CA SER A 552 -20.92 15.84 -21.78
C SER A 552 -20.51 15.08 -23.03
N HIS A 553 -19.81 15.76 -23.95
CA HIS A 553 -19.22 15.11 -25.12
C HIS A 553 -18.31 13.93 -24.74
N PHE A 554 -17.64 14.03 -23.59
CA PHE A 554 -16.80 12.99 -23.03
C PHE A 554 -17.47 12.44 -21.76
N HIS A 555 -18.10 11.27 -21.88
CA HIS A 555 -18.91 10.69 -20.80
C HIS A 555 -18.04 10.28 -19.58
N ILE A 556 -18.59 10.30 -18.37
CA ILE A 556 -17.88 9.95 -17.13
C ILE A 556 -17.32 8.53 -17.16
N LEU A 557 -18.08 7.59 -17.74
CA LEU A 557 -17.62 6.20 -17.99
C LEU A 557 -16.34 6.13 -18.83
N GLU A 558 -16.12 7.08 -19.74
CA GLU A 558 -14.88 7.20 -20.50
C GLU A 558 -13.74 7.76 -19.63
N SER A 559 -14.06 8.72 -18.76
CA SER A 559 -13.07 9.29 -17.82
C SER A 559 -12.57 8.25 -16.83
N ILE A 560 -13.49 7.44 -16.28
CA ILE A 560 -13.15 6.31 -15.39
C ILE A 560 -12.32 5.28 -16.15
N ARG A 561 -12.73 4.92 -17.37
CA ARG A 561 -11.98 3.98 -18.19
C ARG A 561 -10.54 4.44 -18.40
N GLN A 562 -10.34 5.69 -18.82
CA GLN A 562 -8.99 6.23 -19.03
C GLN A 562 -8.17 6.26 -17.74
N ALA A 563 -8.78 6.60 -16.60
CA ALA A 563 -8.08 6.60 -15.32
C ALA A 563 -7.62 5.19 -14.93
N VAL A 564 -8.49 4.18 -15.08
CA VAL A 564 -8.18 2.78 -14.81
C VAL A 564 -7.15 2.24 -15.81
N THR A 565 -7.25 2.56 -17.10
CA THR A 565 -6.24 2.16 -18.11
C THR A 565 -4.87 2.72 -17.78
N ARG A 566 -4.76 4.00 -17.41
CA ARG A 566 -3.48 4.59 -16.98
C ARG A 566 -2.93 3.90 -15.75
N HIS A 567 -3.77 3.55 -14.77
CA HIS A 567 -3.33 2.79 -13.61
C HIS A 567 -2.85 1.37 -13.99
N ASN A 568 -3.57 0.69 -14.90
CA ASN A 568 -3.21 -0.63 -15.40
C ASN A 568 -1.80 -0.64 -16.04
N GLU A 569 -1.37 0.46 -16.66
CA GLU A 569 0.00 0.62 -17.20
C GLU A 569 1.10 0.71 -16.12
N THR A 570 0.72 0.92 -14.85
CA THR A 570 1.66 1.06 -13.72
C THR A 570 1.84 -0.22 -12.91
N VAL A 571 1.04 -1.26 -13.17
CA VAL A 571 1.05 -2.52 -12.42
C VAL A 571 1.42 -3.69 -13.34
N ASN A 572 1.86 -4.80 -12.75
CA ASN A 572 2.34 -5.98 -13.48
C ASN A 572 1.27 -7.09 -13.63
N TRP A 573 0.00 -6.78 -13.37
CA TRP A 573 -1.14 -7.68 -13.52
C TRP A 573 -2.27 -6.99 -14.27
N PRO A 574 -3.17 -7.73 -14.94
CA PRO A 574 -4.32 -7.14 -15.60
C PRO A 574 -5.33 -6.59 -14.59
N VAL A 575 -5.69 -5.33 -14.77
CA VAL A 575 -6.80 -4.67 -14.06
C VAL A 575 -8.05 -4.67 -14.91
N TYR A 576 -9.15 -5.18 -14.35
CA TYR A 576 -10.43 -5.32 -15.05
C TYR A 576 -11.45 -4.26 -14.64
N LEU A 577 -12.25 -3.82 -15.62
CA LEU A 577 -13.33 -2.88 -15.41
C LEU A 577 -14.63 -3.46 -15.97
N PHE A 578 -15.52 -3.87 -15.07
CA PHE A 578 -16.84 -4.40 -15.40
C PHE A 578 -17.91 -3.34 -15.19
N ALA A 579 -18.99 -3.41 -15.96
CA ALA A 579 -20.13 -2.54 -15.79
C ALA A 579 -21.42 -3.34 -15.62
N GLU A 580 -22.20 -3.01 -14.60
CA GLU A 580 -23.57 -3.45 -14.50
C GLU A 580 -24.46 -2.53 -15.33
N THR A 581 -24.96 -3.10 -16.43
CA THR A 581 -25.93 -2.44 -17.28
C THR A 581 -27.06 -3.39 -17.59
N ASN A 582 -28.24 -2.97 -17.18
CA ASN A 582 -29.47 -3.62 -17.55
C ASN A 582 -29.69 -3.57 -19.07
N VAL A 583 -29.10 -2.62 -19.80
CA VAL A 583 -29.31 -2.44 -21.26
C VAL A 583 -28.08 -2.83 -22.06
N TYR A 584 -28.29 -3.40 -23.24
CA TYR A 584 -27.17 -3.61 -24.16
C TYR A 584 -26.56 -2.27 -24.59
N ASN A 585 -25.26 -2.10 -24.32
CA ASN A 585 -24.46 -0.96 -24.75
C ASN A 585 -23.21 -1.46 -25.49
N HIS A 586 -23.24 -1.37 -26.83
CA HIS A 586 -22.16 -1.82 -27.70
C HIS A 586 -20.85 -1.03 -27.46
N ASP A 587 -20.94 0.25 -27.09
CA ASP A 587 -19.77 1.11 -26.93
C ASP A 587 -18.91 0.75 -25.73
N LEU A 588 -19.49 0.15 -24.69
CA LEU A 588 -18.73 -0.29 -23.52
C LEU A 588 -17.78 -1.44 -23.86
N ILE A 589 -18.16 -2.32 -24.76
CA ILE A 589 -17.43 -3.57 -25.05
C ILE A 589 -16.67 -3.53 -26.38
N THR A 590 -16.62 -2.36 -27.03
CA THR A 590 -15.94 -2.18 -28.31
C THR A 590 -14.73 -1.29 -28.16
N ALA A 591 -13.55 -1.88 -28.39
CA ALA A 591 -12.29 -1.16 -28.46
C ALA A 591 -12.08 -0.55 -29.86
N ASP A 592 -11.39 0.59 -29.92
CA ASP A 592 -10.86 1.18 -31.15
C ASP A 592 -9.42 1.68 -30.94
N LYS A 593 -8.82 2.32 -31.96
CA LYS A 593 -7.42 2.79 -31.91
C LYS A 593 -7.11 3.79 -30.80
N SER A 594 -8.12 4.44 -30.23
CA SER A 594 -8.02 5.49 -29.22
C SER A 594 -8.67 5.11 -27.89
N ARG A 595 -9.25 3.91 -27.80
CA ARG A 595 -10.18 3.56 -26.73
C ARG A 595 -10.16 2.07 -26.44
N GLU A 596 -9.73 1.71 -25.22
CA GLU A 596 -9.89 0.35 -24.71
C GLU A 596 -11.38 0.02 -24.45
N ALA A 597 -11.72 -1.27 -24.42
CA ALA A 597 -13.05 -1.72 -24.00
C ALA A 597 -13.11 -1.89 -22.48
N TYR A 598 -14.31 -1.77 -21.90
CA TYR A 598 -14.58 -2.41 -20.60
C TYR A 598 -14.33 -3.91 -20.73
N SER A 599 -13.85 -4.52 -19.65
CA SER A 599 -13.50 -5.94 -19.61
C SER A 599 -14.72 -6.83 -19.79
N GLY A 600 -15.87 -6.36 -19.33
CA GLY A 600 -17.17 -6.96 -19.61
C GLY A 600 -18.35 -6.17 -19.06
N ILE A 601 -19.55 -6.62 -19.43
CA ILE A 601 -20.83 -6.10 -18.96
C ILE A 601 -21.66 -7.25 -18.36
N TRP A 602 -22.34 -6.98 -17.26
CA TRP A 602 -23.23 -7.95 -16.60
C TRP A 602 -24.51 -8.16 -17.41
N CYS A 603 -24.68 -9.37 -17.94
CA CYS A 603 -25.79 -9.75 -18.79
C CYS A 603 -26.83 -10.59 -18.04
N ASP A 604 -27.74 -9.91 -17.35
CA ASP A 604 -28.78 -10.55 -16.54
C ASP A 604 -29.88 -11.23 -17.38
N CYS A 605 -29.85 -11.09 -18.71
CA CYS A 605 -30.89 -11.63 -19.58
C CYS A 605 -31.01 -13.16 -19.50
N LEU A 606 -29.93 -13.89 -19.25
CA LEU A 606 -30.02 -15.34 -19.05
C LEU A 606 -30.78 -15.67 -17.76
N MET A 607 -30.43 -14.98 -16.68
CA MET A 607 -31.05 -15.14 -15.38
C MET A 607 -32.55 -14.83 -15.43
N TYR A 608 -32.94 -13.65 -15.92
CA TYR A 608 -34.35 -13.27 -15.98
C TYR A 608 -35.17 -14.16 -16.94
N SER A 609 -34.59 -14.62 -18.05
CA SER A 609 -35.21 -15.61 -18.93
C SER A 609 -35.48 -16.94 -18.21
N LEU A 610 -34.52 -17.40 -17.40
CA LEU A 610 -34.67 -18.62 -16.59
C LEU A 610 -35.79 -18.46 -15.55
N TYR A 611 -35.83 -17.35 -14.82
CA TYR A 611 -36.89 -17.06 -13.85
C TYR A 611 -38.26 -16.98 -14.54
N SER A 612 -38.38 -16.26 -15.64
CA SER A 612 -39.64 -16.18 -16.41
C SER A 612 -40.11 -17.56 -16.89
N HIS A 613 -39.19 -18.46 -17.27
CA HIS A 613 -39.53 -19.81 -17.69
C HIS A 613 -39.95 -20.72 -16.53
N ALA A 614 -39.18 -20.74 -15.44
CA ALA A 614 -39.37 -21.66 -14.34
C ALA A 614 -40.43 -21.19 -13.32
N LEU A 615 -40.60 -19.87 -13.19
CA LEU A 615 -41.41 -19.18 -12.18
C LEU A 615 -42.16 -18.01 -12.83
N PRO A 616 -43.13 -18.26 -13.73
CA PRO A 616 -43.78 -17.23 -14.54
C PRO A 616 -44.56 -16.19 -13.72
N ASP A 617 -44.94 -16.51 -12.47
CA ASP A 617 -45.65 -15.62 -11.56
C ASP A 617 -44.70 -14.71 -10.74
N VAL A 618 -43.38 -14.87 -10.88
CA VAL A 618 -42.37 -14.08 -10.16
C VAL A 618 -41.77 -13.04 -11.10
N HIS A 619 -41.99 -11.76 -10.79
CA HIS A 619 -41.47 -10.63 -11.56
C HIS A 619 -40.39 -9.89 -10.77
N LEU A 620 -39.12 -10.09 -11.13
CA LEU A 620 -37.95 -9.51 -10.45
C LEU A 620 -37.35 -8.29 -11.18
N THR A 621 -37.93 -7.92 -12.32
CA THR A 621 -37.47 -6.81 -13.15
C THR A 621 -38.66 -6.15 -13.84
N HIS A 622 -38.52 -4.87 -14.21
CA HIS A 622 -39.53 -4.14 -14.97
C HIS A 622 -39.64 -4.59 -16.44
N ARG A 623 -38.76 -5.47 -16.89
CA ARG A 623 -38.77 -6.04 -18.25
C ARG A 623 -39.59 -7.32 -18.33
N ASN A 624 -40.19 -7.54 -19.49
CA ASN A 624 -41.03 -8.70 -19.74
C ASN A 624 -40.27 -9.79 -20.49
N TYR A 625 -39.89 -10.88 -19.83
CA TYR A 625 -39.26 -12.02 -20.51
C TYR A 625 -40.31 -13.08 -20.90
N GLU A 626 -40.15 -13.69 -22.08
CA GLU A 626 -41.04 -14.68 -22.70
C GLU A 626 -40.57 -16.13 -22.51
N GLY A 627 -40.17 -16.46 -21.27
CA GLY A 627 -39.79 -17.81 -20.84
C GLY A 627 -38.78 -18.50 -21.77
N ALA A 628 -39.17 -19.66 -22.31
CA ALA A 628 -38.28 -20.52 -23.10
C ALA A 628 -37.73 -19.85 -24.38
N SER A 629 -38.50 -18.96 -25.02
CA SER A 629 -38.03 -18.27 -26.23
C SER A 629 -36.86 -17.35 -25.90
N ASP A 630 -36.99 -16.59 -24.82
CA ASP A 630 -35.98 -15.66 -24.36
C ASP A 630 -34.78 -16.38 -23.76
N LEU A 631 -34.98 -17.53 -23.11
CA LEU A 631 -33.89 -18.38 -22.64
C LEU A 631 -32.98 -18.82 -23.80
N ILE A 632 -33.58 -19.30 -24.90
CA ILE A 632 -32.84 -19.68 -26.11
C ILE A 632 -32.10 -18.46 -26.69
N GLN A 633 -32.77 -17.32 -26.79
CA GLN A 633 -32.14 -16.10 -27.30
C GLN A 633 -30.98 -15.63 -26.43
N SER A 634 -31.10 -15.66 -25.11
CA SER A 634 -30.01 -15.27 -24.21
C SER A 634 -28.82 -16.21 -24.25
N LEU A 635 -29.05 -17.52 -24.43
CA LEU A 635 -27.97 -18.48 -24.60
C LEU A 635 -27.21 -18.28 -25.93
N GLN A 636 -27.92 -17.90 -26.99
CA GLN A 636 -27.31 -17.68 -28.30
C GLN A 636 -26.63 -16.31 -28.43
N TYR A 637 -27.18 -15.28 -27.79
CA TYR A 637 -26.83 -13.90 -28.09
C TYR A 637 -26.60 -13.01 -26.86
N GLY A 638 -26.75 -13.53 -25.64
CA GLY A 638 -26.63 -12.74 -24.41
C GLY A 638 -27.82 -11.81 -24.19
N TYR A 639 -27.65 -10.52 -24.51
CA TYR A 639 -28.69 -9.52 -24.27
C TYR A 639 -29.91 -9.69 -25.16
N ILE A 640 -31.08 -9.47 -24.54
CA ILE A 640 -32.38 -9.44 -25.21
C ILE A 640 -32.87 -8.00 -25.42
N TYR A 641 -32.50 -7.07 -24.55
CA TYR A 641 -32.98 -5.69 -24.55
C TYR A 641 -31.88 -4.64 -24.81
N ALA A 642 -32.22 -3.57 -25.53
CA ALA A 642 -31.37 -2.39 -25.76
C ALA A 642 -32.11 -1.10 -25.41
N GLY A 643 -31.39 -0.15 -24.81
CA GLY A 643 -31.93 1.15 -24.40
C GLY A 643 -32.92 1.07 -23.22
N HIS A 644 -33.37 2.23 -22.74
CA HIS A 644 -34.28 2.35 -21.60
C HIS A 644 -35.72 1.92 -21.89
N GLU A 645 -36.11 1.83 -23.16
CA GLU A 645 -37.40 1.27 -23.58
C GLU A 645 -37.33 -0.27 -23.62
N ASN A 646 -38.47 -0.97 -23.51
CA ASN A 646 -38.56 -2.44 -23.68
C ASN A 646 -38.34 -2.88 -25.16
N LYS A 647 -37.31 -2.31 -25.80
CA LYS A 647 -36.92 -2.58 -27.17
C LYS A 647 -35.99 -3.78 -27.21
N ARG A 648 -36.41 -4.81 -27.95
CA ARG A 648 -35.60 -6.00 -28.17
C ARG A 648 -34.43 -5.72 -29.12
N VAL A 649 -33.25 -6.25 -28.82
CA VAL A 649 -32.06 -6.19 -29.68
C VAL A 649 -32.25 -7.12 -30.88
N THR A 650 -31.94 -6.67 -32.08
CA THR A 650 -31.97 -7.53 -33.27
C THR A 650 -30.71 -8.39 -33.34
N ALA A 651 -30.77 -9.54 -34.02
CA ALA A 651 -29.57 -10.37 -34.25
C ALA A 651 -28.44 -9.59 -34.95
N SER A 652 -28.78 -8.74 -35.92
CA SER A 652 -27.81 -7.89 -36.64
C SER A 652 -27.14 -6.82 -35.78
N GLN A 653 -27.74 -6.42 -34.65
CA GLN A 653 -27.13 -5.49 -33.69
C GLN A 653 -26.13 -6.19 -32.75
N ARG A 654 -26.22 -7.53 -32.63
CA ARG A 654 -25.38 -8.35 -31.75
C ARG A 654 -24.22 -9.00 -32.50
N ILE A 655 -24.42 -9.29 -33.78
CA ILE A 655 -23.41 -9.82 -34.69
C ILE A 655 -22.59 -8.64 -35.21
N SER A 656 -21.61 -8.20 -34.43
CA SER A 656 -20.47 -7.45 -34.98
C SER A 656 -19.56 -8.42 -35.77
N GLU A 657 -18.56 -7.91 -36.47
CA GLU A 657 -17.60 -8.73 -37.24
C GLU A 657 -16.84 -9.77 -36.36
N ASN A 658 -16.99 -9.73 -35.03
CA ASN A 658 -16.29 -10.61 -34.08
C ASN A 658 -17.17 -11.12 -32.91
N THR A 659 -18.12 -12.03 -33.20
CA THR A 659 -19.01 -12.66 -32.21
C THR A 659 -18.29 -13.25 -30.98
N SER A 660 -17.07 -13.77 -31.15
CA SER A 660 -16.30 -14.36 -30.04
C SER A 660 -15.87 -13.32 -29.00
N GLN A 661 -15.45 -12.14 -29.47
CA GLN A 661 -15.07 -11.03 -28.59
C GLN A 661 -16.28 -10.47 -27.83
N TYR A 662 -17.43 -10.39 -28.50
CA TYR A 662 -18.67 -9.99 -27.86
C TYR A 662 -19.06 -10.95 -26.72
N LEU A 663 -19.15 -12.26 -27.01
CA LEU A 663 -19.58 -13.25 -26.00
C LEU A 663 -18.62 -13.34 -24.81
N SER A 664 -17.31 -13.22 -25.04
CA SER A 664 -16.30 -13.17 -23.98
C SER A 664 -16.28 -11.87 -23.15
N SER A 665 -17.14 -10.90 -23.49
CA SER A 665 -17.34 -9.67 -22.74
C SER A 665 -18.64 -9.68 -21.92
N LEU A 666 -19.37 -10.80 -21.90
CA LEU A 666 -20.59 -10.94 -21.11
C LEU A 666 -20.29 -11.67 -19.81
N VAL A 667 -20.54 -11.01 -18.68
CA VAL A 667 -20.58 -11.67 -17.37
C VAL A 667 -21.97 -12.25 -17.18
N ILE A 668 -22.06 -13.55 -16.89
CA ILE A 668 -23.33 -14.27 -16.81
C ILE A 668 -23.42 -14.97 -15.47
N ALA A 669 -24.55 -14.81 -14.79
CA ALA A 669 -24.87 -15.48 -13.53
C ALA A 669 -26.26 -16.13 -13.59
N LEU A 670 -26.49 -17.13 -12.74
CA LEU A 670 -27.83 -17.67 -12.50
C LEU A 670 -28.49 -17.05 -11.27
N GLN A 671 -27.67 -16.56 -10.34
CA GLN A 671 -28.10 -15.85 -9.15
C GLN A 671 -27.05 -14.77 -8.84
N THR A 672 -27.57 -13.62 -8.44
CA THR A 672 -26.85 -12.43 -7.95
C THR A 672 -27.55 -11.92 -6.69
N HIS A 673 -26.94 -10.97 -5.98
CA HIS A 673 -27.56 -10.32 -4.83
C HIS A 673 -28.94 -9.74 -5.20
N ASP A 674 -29.07 -9.09 -6.36
CA ASP A 674 -30.32 -8.51 -6.84
C ASP A 674 -31.40 -9.57 -7.11
N SER A 675 -31.06 -10.62 -7.84
CA SER A 675 -32.04 -11.65 -8.21
C SER A 675 -32.61 -12.41 -7.01
N VAL A 676 -31.84 -12.50 -5.93
CA VAL A 676 -32.26 -13.15 -4.70
C VAL A 676 -32.93 -12.14 -3.78
N GLY A 677 -32.29 -11.01 -3.57
CA GLY A 677 -32.65 -10.01 -2.59
C GLY A 677 -33.85 -9.15 -2.98
N ASN A 678 -34.05 -8.88 -4.28
CA ASN A 678 -35.23 -8.15 -4.77
C ASN A 678 -36.50 -9.03 -4.80
N HIS A 679 -36.35 -10.35 -4.64
CA HIS A 679 -37.51 -11.20 -4.35
C HIS A 679 -38.08 -10.82 -2.97
N PRO A 680 -39.41 -10.65 -2.79
CA PRO A 680 -40.03 -10.16 -1.54
C PRO A 680 -39.69 -10.95 -0.25
N HIS A 681 -39.16 -12.16 -0.41
CA HIS A 681 -38.76 -13.05 0.67
C HIS A 681 -37.28 -13.43 0.66
N GLY A 682 -36.45 -12.83 -0.20
CA GLY A 682 -35.03 -13.15 -0.28
C GLY A 682 -34.74 -14.60 -0.68
N LYS A 683 -35.62 -15.25 -1.45
CA LYS A 683 -35.55 -16.69 -1.72
C LYS A 683 -34.61 -16.97 -2.88
N ARG A 684 -33.74 -17.97 -2.70
CA ARG A 684 -32.91 -18.50 -3.79
C ARG A 684 -33.76 -19.34 -4.74
N ILE A 685 -33.34 -19.43 -6.01
CA ILE A 685 -34.10 -20.11 -7.07
C ILE A 685 -34.46 -21.56 -6.70
N HIS A 686 -33.55 -22.32 -6.09
CA HIS A 686 -33.83 -23.70 -5.68
C HIS A 686 -34.92 -23.79 -4.60
N GLN A 687 -35.09 -22.78 -3.75
CA GLN A 687 -36.15 -22.75 -2.73
C GLN A 687 -37.53 -22.46 -3.34
N LEU A 688 -37.56 -21.96 -4.58
CA LEU A 688 -38.77 -21.66 -5.33
C LEU A 688 -39.16 -22.81 -6.27
N THR A 689 -38.17 -23.54 -6.79
CA THR A 689 -38.39 -24.58 -7.81
C THR A 689 -38.35 -26.01 -7.29
N SER A 690 -37.64 -26.29 -6.19
CA SER A 690 -37.57 -27.63 -5.62
C SER A 690 -38.85 -27.98 -4.87
N LYS A 691 -39.40 -29.18 -5.13
CA LYS A 691 -40.69 -29.62 -4.56
C LYS A 691 -40.65 -29.97 -3.06
N SER A 692 -39.45 -30.25 -2.52
CA SER A 692 -39.10 -30.42 -1.10
C SER A 692 -37.68 -31.01 -1.05
N PHE A 693 -36.82 -30.54 -0.15
CA PHE A 693 -35.52 -31.17 0.14
C PHE A 693 -35.66 -32.27 1.18
#